data_AF-A0ABD4SUI1-F1
#
_entry.id   AF-A0ABD4SUI1-F1
#
_cell.length_a   1.000
_cell.length_b   1.000
_cell.length_c   1.000
_cell.angle_alpha   90.00
_cell.angle_beta   90.00
_cell.angle_gamma   90.00
#
_symmetry.space_group_name_H-M   'P 1'
#
loop_
_entity.id
_entity.type
_entity.pdbx_description
1 polymer ?
#
loop_
_entity_poly.entity_id
_entity_poly.type
_entity_poly.pdbx_seq_one_letter_code
_entity_poly.pdbx_strand_id
1 'polypeptide(L)'
;MRDGKLIAVDGLAPTVVELAVNSCPVCGDALGEVENGQNCKGCESRARLRSMAPLMPEYLAPLMRDNRAVELPLLAFAMTGAERKFLSTVFKSIKSVSLFGNYSTDHESGVDMRDLSRYPPDGFSGVFGCLLFDYFPEHEQALRECYRVIAPGGVFFTHIAPYRLVDGEMPPQQKGAIKSRAGYFEYLPDKTELPDVKVGRDWFLSAMERVGFKTALVRVRDAVPGLVSEWFIGIKPGAEATTKEKSLPVSNPSMSAPSNIDTRVSEVFRSIVPLGTAGQGVLTFELIEAQRGSLVFLEDCYLPALDGGGSIREVVATNGSRNQILVSRDLGKNWQPLYENVKWDDKIRWAFSLADGSRLIRTFSGRMYHLGAGGELVSEYSTGAWHWHGSQGIGQSNRGTVMYAEYAPLRDADGVQDLSVWRYRPWAPQDGWHRVLTLPAAVRPPQGELRHFHVCRPHPSAPSLWILASGDIGAHCRMWLGQDDGDHWQEVMLDQAELVGMTEGKYPRLLRFTQFAALDNGDLIWGTDDTSDVNRAALISLSLSTNRPVFRFLGWLGRNCIRNIASLGGDRYLLLSESKHDPVSADCILYNATTERVTPFLLPNLGQIQSPVTDSLGSLQMPNGVGFFPAQGAVLMHPDKRGIFRVSIEDLSQ
;
A
#
# COMPACT_ATOMS: atom_id res chain seq x y z
N MET A 1 57.65 -4.79 38.05
CA MET A 1 58.38 -3.49 38.00
C MET A 1 59.56 -3.70 37.08
N ARG A 2 59.73 -3.09 35.90
CA ARG A 2 59.25 -1.84 35.23
C ARG A 2 59.05 -2.17 33.73
N ASP A 3 58.03 -1.79 32.96
CA ASP A 3 56.81 -0.99 33.09
C ASP A 3 55.76 -1.70 32.19
N GLY A 4 54.69 -2.32 32.68
CA GLY A 4 53.60 -1.62 33.36
C GLY A 4 52.48 -1.14 32.42
N LYS A 5 52.47 -1.51 31.12
CA LYS A 5 51.33 -1.22 30.22
C LYS A 5 50.70 -2.50 29.67
N LEU A 6 49.55 -2.88 30.24
CA LEU A 6 48.53 -3.65 29.53
C LEU A 6 48.10 -2.83 28.32
N ILE A 7 48.38 -3.33 27.12
CA ILE A 7 47.68 -2.87 25.92
C ILE A 7 46.28 -3.44 26.06
N ALA A 8 45.31 -2.58 26.37
CA ALA A 8 43.91 -2.91 26.20
C ALA A 8 43.70 -3.20 24.71
N VAL A 9 43.47 -4.46 24.37
CA VAL A 9 42.77 -4.78 23.14
C VAL A 9 41.36 -4.31 23.40
N ASP A 10 40.95 -3.20 22.80
CA ASP A 10 39.56 -2.73 22.83
C ASP A 10 38.70 -3.76 22.08
N GLY A 11 38.40 -4.87 22.77
CA GLY A 11 37.33 -5.77 22.42
C GLY A 11 36.03 -5.05 22.72
N LEU A 12 35.56 -4.27 21.74
CA LEU A 12 34.20 -3.76 21.75
C LEU A 12 33.29 -4.98 21.82
N ALA A 13 32.69 -5.21 22.99
CA ALA A 13 31.67 -6.23 23.14
C ALA A 13 30.62 -6.06 22.02
N PRO A 14 30.10 -7.16 21.45
CA PRO A 14 29.15 -7.09 20.37
C PRO A 14 27.98 -6.18 20.77
N THR A 15 27.59 -5.30 19.85
CA THR A 15 26.48 -4.36 20.13
C THR A 15 25.20 -5.18 20.27
N VAL A 16 24.61 -5.19 21.47
CA VAL A 16 23.32 -5.83 21.73
C VAL A 16 22.21 -4.79 21.61
N VAL A 17 21.22 -5.07 20.78
CA VAL A 17 20.02 -4.24 20.59
C VAL A 17 18.79 -5.02 21.01
N GLU A 18 17.95 -4.42 21.83
CA GLU A 18 16.71 -5.04 22.33
C GLU A 18 15.51 -4.36 21.68
N LEU A 19 14.67 -5.15 21.00
CA LEU A 19 13.42 -4.73 20.37
C LEU A 19 12.28 -5.60 20.91
N ALA A 20 11.03 -5.17 20.70
CA ALA A 20 9.87 -5.91 21.18
C ALA A 20 8.73 -5.94 20.16
N VAL A 21 7.92 -6.99 20.25
CA VAL A 21 6.68 -7.16 19.49
C VAL A 21 5.55 -7.41 20.48
N ASN A 22 4.60 -6.48 20.53
CA ASN A 22 3.48 -6.51 21.49
C ASN A 22 2.17 -7.05 20.88
N SER A 23 2.08 -7.06 19.56
CA SER A 23 0.97 -7.64 18.78
C SER A 23 1.52 -8.28 17.51
N CYS A 24 0.77 -9.18 16.89
CA CYS A 24 1.23 -9.83 15.67
C CYS A 24 1.37 -8.80 14.54
N PRO A 25 2.58 -8.52 14.03
CA PRO A 25 2.78 -7.51 12.99
C PRO A 25 2.31 -8.00 11.61
N VAL A 26 1.91 -9.26 11.51
CA VAL A 26 1.38 -9.84 10.27
C VAL A 26 -0.13 -9.65 10.16
N CYS A 27 -0.89 -9.74 11.27
CA CYS A 27 -2.36 -9.71 11.23
C CYS A 27 -3.04 -8.77 12.24
N GLY A 28 -2.28 -8.16 13.15
CA GLY A 28 -2.76 -7.23 14.17
C GLY A 28 -3.21 -7.89 15.49
N ASP A 29 -3.39 -9.21 15.51
CA ASP A 29 -3.90 -9.92 16.69
C ASP A 29 -3.03 -9.71 17.94
N ALA A 30 -3.71 -9.66 19.09
CA ALA A 30 -3.04 -9.75 20.37
C ALA A 30 -2.26 -11.07 20.45
N LEU A 31 -1.01 -10.98 20.88
CA LEU A 31 -0.21 -12.15 21.20
C LEU A 31 -0.73 -12.66 22.55
N GLY A 32 -1.03 -13.95 22.63
CA GLY A 32 -1.58 -14.59 23.82
C GLY A 32 -0.85 -15.89 24.09
N GLU A 33 -0.87 -16.35 25.35
CA GLU A 33 -0.37 -17.67 25.69
C GLU A 33 -1.14 -18.74 24.89
N VAL A 34 -0.40 -19.66 24.28
CA VAL A 34 -0.97 -20.75 23.49
C VAL A 34 -0.46 -22.06 24.08
N GLU A 35 -1.39 -22.91 24.52
CA GLU A 35 -1.07 -24.20 25.16
C GLU A 35 -0.29 -25.15 24.23
N ASN A 36 -0.32 -24.95 22.90
CA ASN A 36 0.31 -25.84 21.91
C ASN A 36 0.87 -25.12 20.68
N GLY A 37 1.58 -24.00 20.84
CA GLY A 37 2.37 -23.44 19.73
C GLY A 37 2.82 -21.99 19.89
N GLN A 38 3.91 -21.61 19.23
CA GLN A 38 4.44 -20.23 19.23
C GLN A 38 3.83 -19.35 18.12
N ASN A 39 2.79 -19.87 17.45
CA ASN A 39 2.20 -19.26 16.28
C ASN A 39 1.10 -18.29 16.69
N CYS A 40 0.97 -17.20 15.95
CA CYS A 40 -0.12 -16.27 16.14
C CYS A 40 -1.47 -16.97 15.87
N LYS A 41 -2.48 -16.78 16.73
CA LYS A 41 -3.80 -17.40 16.55
C LYS A 41 -4.53 -16.93 15.29
N GLY A 42 -4.35 -15.66 14.88
CA GLY A 42 -5.06 -15.11 13.71
C GLY A 42 -4.48 -15.48 12.36
N CYS A 43 -3.16 -15.60 12.24
CA CYS A 43 -2.52 -15.83 10.93
C CYS A 43 -1.44 -16.90 10.92
N GLU A 44 -1.31 -17.64 12.03
CA GLU A 44 -0.33 -18.72 12.22
C GLU A 44 1.13 -18.30 12.02
N SER A 45 1.41 -17.00 11.98
CA SER A 45 2.78 -16.48 11.83
C SER A 45 3.63 -17.00 12.99
N ARG A 46 4.89 -17.37 12.71
CA ARG A 46 5.82 -17.85 13.73
C ARG A 46 6.51 -16.67 14.40
N ALA A 47 6.95 -16.82 15.66
CA ALA A 47 7.66 -15.77 16.39
C ALA A 47 8.87 -15.20 15.63
N ARG A 48 9.65 -16.06 14.95
CA ARG A 48 10.77 -15.64 14.08
C ARG A 48 10.35 -14.72 12.93
N LEU A 49 9.17 -14.92 12.36
CA LEU A 49 8.67 -14.09 11.26
C LEU A 49 8.18 -12.76 11.83
N ARG A 50 7.50 -12.79 12.97
CA ARG A 50 7.05 -11.60 13.67
C ARG A 50 8.21 -10.72 14.10
N SER A 51 9.33 -11.30 14.55
CA SER A 51 10.50 -10.54 14.97
C SER A 51 11.21 -9.79 13.84
N MET A 52 10.95 -10.14 12.58
CA MET A 52 11.44 -9.34 11.45
C MET A 52 10.80 -7.95 11.38
N ALA A 53 9.59 -7.79 11.93
CA ALA A 53 8.83 -6.55 11.79
C ALA A 53 9.49 -5.33 12.46
N PRO A 54 10.04 -5.40 13.68
CA PRO A 54 10.87 -4.32 14.22
C PRO A 54 12.30 -4.38 13.68
N LEU A 55 12.87 -5.58 13.44
CA LEU A 55 14.25 -5.72 12.96
C LEU A 55 14.50 -4.98 11.64
N MET A 56 13.58 -5.07 10.68
CA MET A 56 13.74 -4.45 9.36
C MET A 56 13.75 -2.91 9.44
N PRO A 57 12.68 -2.22 9.89
CA PRO A 57 12.62 -0.76 9.89
C PRO A 57 13.46 -0.10 11.00
N GLU A 58 13.63 -0.72 12.17
CA GLU A 58 14.29 -0.08 13.31
C GLU A 58 15.81 -0.30 13.32
N TYR A 59 16.29 -1.42 12.76
CA TYR A 59 17.71 -1.76 12.77
C TYR A 59 18.34 -1.79 11.37
N LEU A 60 17.79 -2.57 10.43
CA LEU A 60 18.43 -2.73 9.11
C LEU A 60 18.20 -1.53 8.17
N ALA A 61 17.02 -0.92 8.17
CA ALA A 61 16.72 0.20 7.28
C ALA A 61 17.63 1.42 7.53
N PRO A 62 17.91 1.84 8.79
CA PRO A 62 18.89 2.89 9.06
C PRO A 62 20.30 2.54 8.58
N LEU A 63 20.74 1.29 8.74
CA LEU A 63 22.08 0.84 8.32
C LEU A 63 22.25 0.83 6.79
N MET A 64 21.17 0.55 6.06
CA MET A 64 21.21 0.41 4.60
C MET A 64 20.83 1.68 3.85
N ARG A 65 20.26 2.70 4.52
CA ARG A 65 19.70 3.91 3.90
C ARG A 65 20.67 4.63 2.97
N ASP A 66 21.89 4.90 3.44
CA ASP A 66 22.92 5.65 2.72
C ASP A 66 23.97 4.72 2.10
N ASN A 67 23.69 3.42 2.09
CA ASN A 67 24.63 2.39 1.73
C ASN A 67 24.54 2.06 0.25
N ARG A 68 25.60 2.30 -0.51
CA ARG A 68 25.64 1.99 -1.95
C ARG A 68 25.37 0.52 -2.26
N ALA A 69 25.64 -0.38 -1.32
CA ALA A 69 25.34 -1.79 -1.48
C ALA A 69 23.83 -2.04 -1.70
N VAL A 70 22.92 -1.18 -1.20
CA VAL A 70 21.45 -1.37 -1.29
C VAL A 70 20.90 -1.47 -2.71
N GLU A 71 21.65 -0.99 -3.71
CA GLU A 71 21.29 -1.11 -5.13
C GLU A 71 21.48 -2.54 -5.67
N LEU A 72 22.30 -3.36 -5.00
CA LEU A 72 22.52 -4.76 -5.36
C LEU A 72 21.41 -5.66 -4.80
N PRO A 73 21.16 -6.83 -5.42
CA PRO A 73 20.17 -7.76 -4.91
C PRO A 73 20.54 -8.29 -3.52
N LEU A 74 19.54 -8.57 -2.69
CA LEU A 74 19.70 -9.41 -1.50
C LEU A 74 19.70 -10.88 -1.92
N LEU A 75 20.70 -11.65 -1.50
CA LEU A 75 20.69 -13.10 -1.66
C LEU A 75 19.90 -13.74 -0.50
N ALA A 76 18.67 -14.18 -0.78
CA ALA A 76 17.74 -14.65 0.24
C ALA A 76 17.46 -16.15 0.13
N PHE A 77 17.89 -16.90 1.15
CA PHE A 77 17.78 -18.35 1.21
C PHE A 77 16.46 -18.83 1.79
N ALA A 78 15.84 -19.81 1.13
CA ALA A 78 14.59 -20.46 1.54
C ALA A 78 13.48 -19.48 1.96
N MET A 79 13.48 -18.30 1.33
CA MET A 79 12.58 -17.20 1.64
C MET A 79 11.19 -17.50 1.08
N THR A 80 10.16 -17.54 1.95
CA THR A 80 8.78 -17.66 1.51
C THR A 80 8.19 -16.29 1.17
N GLY A 81 6.95 -16.26 0.69
CA GLY A 81 6.22 -15.00 0.47
C GLY A 81 6.07 -14.16 1.73
N ALA A 82 6.14 -14.76 2.93
CA ALA A 82 5.99 -14.04 4.19
C ALA A 82 7.25 -13.24 4.56
N GLU A 83 8.44 -13.85 4.50
CA GLU A 83 9.71 -13.13 4.72
C GLU A 83 9.93 -12.05 3.66
N ARG A 84 9.55 -12.32 2.41
CA ARG A 84 9.66 -11.35 1.29
C ARG A 84 8.99 -10.02 1.62
N LYS A 85 7.80 -10.03 2.26
CA LYS A 85 7.07 -8.81 2.62
C LYS A 85 7.88 -7.89 3.53
N PHE A 86 8.64 -8.45 4.47
CA PHE A 86 9.50 -7.68 5.37
C PHE A 86 10.79 -7.25 4.69
N LEU A 87 11.44 -8.15 3.96
CA LEU A 87 12.72 -7.87 3.29
C LEU A 87 12.61 -6.78 2.23
N SER A 88 11.51 -6.75 1.48
CA SER A 88 11.22 -5.72 0.47
C SER A 88 11.05 -4.31 1.04
N THR A 89 11.02 -4.14 2.38
CA THR A 89 11.02 -2.80 3.00
C THR A 89 12.41 -2.15 3.03
N VAL A 90 13.48 -2.96 2.91
CA VAL A 90 14.88 -2.51 2.97
C VAL A 90 15.59 -2.76 1.64
N PHE A 91 15.39 -3.93 1.04
CA PHE A 91 16.12 -4.36 -0.15
C PHE A 91 15.28 -4.22 -1.41
N LYS A 92 15.78 -3.47 -2.39
CA LYS A 92 15.06 -3.13 -3.64
C LYS A 92 14.84 -4.35 -4.55
N SER A 93 15.80 -5.25 -4.59
CA SER A 93 15.73 -6.48 -5.37
C SER A 93 16.19 -7.67 -4.53
N ILE A 94 15.60 -8.84 -4.78
CA ILE A 94 15.86 -10.06 -4.01
C ILE A 94 16.07 -11.22 -4.97
N LYS A 95 17.24 -11.86 -4.88
CA LYS A 95 17.54 -13.13 -5.53
C LYS A 95 17.18 -14.25 -4.55
N SER A 96 16.09 -14.95 -4.81
CA SER A 96 15.62 -16.05 -3.97
C SER A 96 16.31 -17.36 -4.36
N VAL A 97 16.89 -18.03 -3.38
CA VAL A 97 17.69 -19.25 -3.59
C VAL A 97 17.42 -20.31 -2.52
N SER A 98 17.73 -21.57 -2.78
CA SER A 98 17.73 -22.62 -1.75
C SER A 98 18.55 -23.83 -2.19
N LEU A 99 19.01 -24.63 -1.22
CA LEU A 99 19.61 -25.92 -1.53
C LEU A 99 18.55 -26.91 -2.02
N PHE A 100 17.39 -26.91 -1.35
CA PHE A 100 16.23 -27.73 -1.65
C PHE A 100 14.95 -26.88 -1.60
N GLY A 101 13.96 -27.27 -2.42
CA GLY A 101 12.67 -26.57 -2.52
C GLY A 101 12.63 -25.53 -3.64
N ASN A 102 11.42 -25.13 -3.99
CA ASN A 102 11.15 -24.05 -4.94
C ASN A 102 10.05 -23.16 -4.36
N TYR A 103 10.33 -21.86 -4.23
CA TYR A 103 9.48 -20.93 -3.49
C TYR A 103 8.89 -19.81 -4.37
N SER A 104 9.24 -19.74 -5.66
CA SER A 104 8.68 -18.82 -6.65
C SER A 104 9.15 -19.16 -8.07
N THR A 105 8.52 -18.62 -9.12
CA THR A 105 8.93 -18.83 -10.53
C THR A 105 10.38 -18.46 -10.81
N ASP A 106 10.91 -17.40 -10.19
CA ASP A 106 12.29 -16.93 -10.38
C ASP A 106 13.29 -17.46 -9.32
N HIS A 107 12.89 -18.50 -8.58
CA HIS A 107 13.69 -19.10 -7.51
C HIS A 107 14.79 -20.00 -8.06
N GLU A 108 16.02 -19.88 -7.56
CA GLU A 108 17.13 -20.75 -7.93
C GLU A 108 17.37 -21.84 -6.87
N SER A 109 17.04 -23.07 -7.22
CA SER A 109 17.31 -24.26 -6.38
C SER A 109 18.74 -24.79 -6.57
N GLY A 110 19.21 -25.62 -5.63
CA GLY A 110 20.56 -26.22 -5.67
C GLY A 110 21.68 -25.26 -5.26
N VAL A 111 21.38 -24.22 -4.51
CA VAL A 111 22.34 -23.23 -3.99
C VAL A 111 22.66 -23.55 -2.52
N ASP A 112 23.91 -23.91 -2.24
CA ASP A 112 24.40 -24.21 -0.89
C ASP A 112 25.07 -22.96 -0.28
N MET A 113 24.67 -22.55 0.92
CA MET A 113 25.30 -21.41 1.60
C MET A 113 26.81 -21.63 1.88
N ARG A 114 27.24 -22.88 1.94
CA ARG A 114 28.65 -23.27 2.14
C ARG A 114 29.49 -23.15 0.87
N ASP A 115 28.85 -23.00 -0.29
CA ASP A 115 29.49 -22.84 -1.59
C ASP A 115 28.68 -21.91 -2.50
N LEU A 116 29.07 -20.64 -2.49
CA LEU A 116 28.48 -19.58 -3.32
C LEU A 116 29.38 -19.24 -4.50
N SER A 117 30.30 -20.14 -4.90
CA SER A 117 31.28 -19.92 -5.97
C SER A 117 30.66 -19.52 -7.31
N ARG A 118 29.41 -19.92 -7.55
CA ARG A 118 28.63 -19.51 -8.73
C ARG A 118 28.33 -18.01 -8.78
N TYR A 119 28.43 -17.30 -7.65
CA TYR A 119 28.17 -15.88 -7.56
C TYR A 119 29.47 -15.08 -7.45
N PRO A 120 29.55 -13.92 -8.13
CA PRO A 120 30.74 -13.08 -8.06
C PRO A 120 30.95 -12.51 -6.64
N PRO A 121 32.20 -12.23 -6.25
CA PRO A 121 32.48 -11.40 -5.09
C PRO A 121 31.75 -10.06 -5.18
N ASP A 122 31.33 -9.53 -4.03
CA ASP A 122 30.66 -8.21 -3.91
C ASP A 122 29.40 -8.04 -4.80
N GLY A 123 28.76 -9.14 -5.19
CA GLY A 123 27.59 -9.14 -6.08
C GLY A 123 26.25 -8.83 -5.41
N PHE A 124 26.19 -8.82 -4.07
CA PHE A 124 24.94 -8.67 -3.32
C PHE A 124 24.99 -7.57 -2.25
N SER A 125 23.84 -6.97 -1.98
CA SER A 125 23.64 -6.00 -0.90
C SER A 125 23.69 -6.64 0.47
N GLY A 126 23.45 -7.95 0.51
CA GLY A 126 23.41 -8.73 1.72
C GLY A 126 23.10 -10.19 1.47
N VAL A 127 23.18 -10.97 2.54
CA VAL A 127 22.75 -12.37 2.58
C VAL A 127 21.79 -12.57 3.75
N PHE A 128 20.65 -13.19 3.46
CA PHE A 128 19.62 -13.51 4.44
C PHE A 128 19.30 -15.01 4.44
N GLY A 129 19.12 -15.59 5.61
CA GLY A 129 18.52 -16.91 5.76
C GLY A 129 18.12 -17.18 7.21
N CYS A 130 16.97 -17.83 7.40
CA CYS A 130 16.50 -18.26 8.72
C CYS A 130 16.77 -19.75 8.92
N LEU A 131 17.31 -20.10 10.10
CA LEU A 131 17.53 -21.47 10.56
C LEU A 131 18.52 -22.29 9.72
N LEU A 132 19.27 -21.68 8.81
CA LEU A 132 20.20 -22.42 7.96
C LEU A 132 21.32 -23.08 8.76
N PHE A 133 21.91 -22.31 9.68
CA PHE A 133 23.00 -22.75 10.55
C PHE A 133 22.56 -23.83 11.55
N ASP A 134 21.26 -24.11 11.67
CA ASP A 134 20.74 -25.22 12.47
C ASP A 134 21.05 -26.58 11.81
N TYR A 135 21.35 -26.61 10.50
CA TYR A 135 21.39 -27.82 9.69
C TYR A 135 22.73 -28.18 9.05
N PHE A 136 23.81 -27.46 9.36
CA PHE A 136 25.16 -27.83 8.91
C PHE A 136 26.23 -27.33 9.89
N PRO A 137 27.32 -28.07 10.14
CA PRO A 137 28.36 -27.68 11.08
C PRO A 137 29.40 -26.70 10.49
N GLU A 138 29.47 -26.55 9.17
CA GLU A 138 30.48 -25.72 8.49
C GLU A 138 30.17 -24.20 8.55
N HIS A 139 29.85 -23.69 9.74
CA HIS A 139 29.42 -22.31 9.97
C HIS A 139 30.42 -21.28 9.45
N GLU A 140 31.71 -21.43 9.77
CA GLU A 140 32.73 -20.46 9.37
C GLU A 140 32.98 -20.49 7.85
N GLN A 141 32.85 -21.65 7.19
CA GLN A 141 32.92 -21.75 5.72
C GLN A 141 31.76 -20.99 5.08
N ALA A 142 30.53 -21.22 5.54
CA ALA A 142 29.35 -20.50 5.06
C ALA A 142 29.46 -18.98 5.28
N LEU A 143 29.97 -18.55 6.44
CA LEU A 143 30.21 -17.14 6.74
C LEU A 143 31.23 -16.52 5.79
N ARG A 144 32.32 -17.23 5.43
CA ARG A 144 33.30 -16.75 4.45
C ARG A 144 32.69 -16.56 3.07
N GLU A 145 31.87 -17.50 2.62
CA GLU A 145 31.16 -17.37 1.35
C GLU A 145 30.18 -16.19 1.36
N CYS A 146 29.43 -16.02 2.46
CA CYS A 146 28.55 -14.86 2.64
C CYS A 146 29.36 -13.54 2.58
N TYR A 147 30.45 -13.44 3.33
CA TYR A 147 31.31 -12.24 3.34
C TYR A 147 31.89 -11.93 1.96
N ARG A 148 32.29 -12.96 1.22
CA ARG A 148 32.85 -12.81 -0.13
C ARG A 148 31.83 -12.21 -1.09
N VAL A 149 30.59 -12.70 -1.11
CA VAL A 149 29.57 -12.27 -2.08
C VAL A 149 28.86 -10.96 -1.70
N ILE A 150 28.92 -10.57 -0.42
CA ILE A 150 28.37 -9.29 0.05
C ILE A 150 29.30 -8.14 -0.32
N ALA A 151 28.77 -7.06 -0.90
CA ALA A 151 29.54 -5.86 -1.23
C ALA A 151 29.97 -5.08 0.02
N PRO A 152 31.01 -4.23 -0.05
CA PRO A 152 31.40 -3.35 1.05
C PRO A 152 30.21 -2.50 1.55
N GLY A 153 30.02 -2.44 2.86
CA GLY A 153 28.85 -1.87 3.51
C GLY A 153 27.67 -2.82 3.63
N GLY A 154 27.57 -3.87 2.80
CA GLY A 154 26.44 -4.79 2.81
C GLY A 154 26.30 -5.62 4.09
N VAL A 155 25.16 -6.30 4.24
CA VAL A 155 24.75 -6.92 5.50
C VAL A 155 24.46 -8.43 5.39
N PHE A 156 25.05 -9.20 6.28
CA PHE A 156 24.63 -10.57 6.58
C PHE A 156 23.69 -10.54 7.78
N PHE A 157 22.57 -11.25 7.72
CA PHE A 157 21.70 -11.40 8.87
C PHE A 157 20.96 -12.75 8.88
N THR A 158 20.99 -13.41 10.03
CA THR A 158 20.40 -14.74 10.20
C THR A 158 19.76 -14.91 11.58
N HIS A 159 18.84 -15.86 11.68
CA HIS A 159 18.24 -16.30 12.92
C HIS A 159 18.55 -17.78 13.14
N ILE A 160 19.01 -18.14 14.34
CA ILE A 160 19.24 -19.52 14.78
C ILE A 160 18.17 -19.85 15.83
N ALA A 161 17.58 -21.05 15.77
CA ALA A 161 16.51 -21.40 16.69
C ALA A 161 16.98 -21.35 18.17
N PRO A 162 16.18 -20.83 19.12
CA PRO A 162 16.63 -20.68 20.51
C PRO A 162 17.12 -21.97 21.18
N TYR A 163 16.50 -23.12 20.86
CA TYR A 163 16.91 -24.42 21.41
C TYR A 163 18.20 -25.00 20.80
N ARG A 164 18.73 -24.36 19.75
CA ARG A 164 20.00 -24.66 19.07
C ARG A 164 21.15 -23.79 19.57
N LEU A 165 20.84 -22.68 20.23
CA LEU A 165 21.83 -21.79 20.82
C LEU A 165 22.17 -22.23 22.25
N VAL A 166 23.44 -22.12 22.59
CA VAL A 166 23.94 -22.20 23.98
C VAL A 166 24.76 -20.96 24.30
N ASP A 167 24.92 -20.65 25.58
CA ASP A 167 25.81 -19.56 25.99
C ASP A 167 27.29 -19.96 25.81
N GLY A 168 28.17 -18.98 25.61
CA GLY A 168 29.63 -19.20 25.54
C GLY A 168 30.17 -19.55 24.15
N GLU A 169 31.41 -20.03 24.17
CA GLU A 169 32.28 -20.23 23.00
C GLU A 169 32.21 -21.66 22.41
N MET A 170 31.08 -22.35 22.55
CA MET A 170 30.95 -23.72 22.02
C MET A 170 30.95 -23.71 20.48
N PRO A 171 31.89 -24.39 19.80
CA PRO A 171 31.85 -24.52 18.34
C PRO A 171 30.62 -25.31 17.87
N PRO A 172 30.22 -25.20 16.59
CA PRO A 172 29.08 -25.94 16.05
C PRO A 172 29.28 -27.44 16.23
N GLN A 173 28.32 -28.09 16.89
CA GLN A 173 28.32 -29.53 17.14
C GLN A 173 27.02 -30.15 16.65
N GLN A 174 27.13 -31.17 15.82
CA GLN A 174 26.00 -32.02 15.46
C GLN A 174 25.60 -32.88 16.66
N LYS A 175 24.37 -32.72 17.14
CA LYS A 175 23.79 -33.48 18.26
C LYS A 175 22.89 -34.64 17.80
N GLY A 176 22.55 -34.67 16.52
CA GLY A 176 21.66 -35.69 15.94
C GLY A 176 21.44 -35.47 14.45
N ALA A 177 20.37 -36.07 13.94
CA ALA A 177 19.91 -35.93 12.56
C ALA A 177 18.39 -35.84 12.53
N ILE A 178 17.86 -34.98 11.66
CA ILE A 178 16.44 -34.76 11.43
C ILE A 178 16.05 -35.46 10.13
N LYS A 179 15.05 -36.34 10.21
CA LYS A 179 14.52 -37.08 9.06
C LYS A 179 13.34 -36.35 8.43
N SER A 180 13.26 -36.35 7.11
CA SER A 180 12.05 -35.95 6.39
C SER A 180 10.88 -36.89 6.73
N ARG A 181 9.68 -36.33 6.88
CA ARG A 181 8.42 -37.08 7.07
C ARG A 181 7.24 -36.27 6.55
N ALA A 182 6.09 -36.91 6.32
CA ALA A 182 4.87 -36.21 5.92
C ALA A 182 4.53 -35.08 6.91
N GLY A 183 4.21 -33.89 6.38
CA GLY A 183 3.99 -32.64 7.10
C GLY A 183 5.26 -31.94 7.63
N TYR A 184 6.46 -32.49 7.40
CA TYR A 184 7.70 -31.96 7.97
C TYR A 184 8.91 -32.23 7.07
N PHE A 185 9.40 -31.18 6.39
CA PHE A 185 10.48 -31.27 5.38
C PHE A 185 10.13 -32.13 4.16
N GLU A 186 8.89 -32.09 3.68
CA GLU A 186 8.42 -32.82 2.48
C GLU A 186 9.14 -32.43 1.18
N TYR A 187 9.78 -31.26 1.16
CA TYR A 187 10.56 -30.77 0.02
C TYR A 187 11.98 -31.37 -0.04
N LEU A 188 12.40 -32.14 0.98
CA LEU A 188 13.65 -32.87 0.94
C LEU A 188 13.47 -34.17 0.16
N PRO A 189 14.49 -34.62 -0.59
CA PRO A 189 14.48 -35.96 -1.18
C PRO A 189 14.25 -37.05 -0.12
N ASP A 190 13.59 -38.15 -0.51
CA ASP A 190 13.34 -39.30 0.37
C ASP A 190 14.62 -39.77 1.07
N LYS A 191 14.54 -39.98 2.39
CA LYS A 191 15.64 -40.41 3.28
C LYS A 191 16.77 -39.41 3.46
N THR A 192 16.60 -38.15 3.06
CA THR A 192 17.56 -37.09 3.40
C THR A 192 17.53 -36.83 4.91
N GLU A 193 18.70 -36.90 5.53
CA GLU A 193 18.91 -36.54 6.94
C GLU A 193 19.60 -35.17 7.02
N LEU A 194 18.96 -34.21 7.68
CA LEU A 194 19.59 -32.93 7.99
C LEU A 194 20.31 -33.00 9.34
N PRO A 195 21.59 -32.59 9.43
CA PRO A 195 22.27 -32.45 10.70
C PRO A 195 21.49 -31.62 11.71
N ASP A 196 21.66 -31.96 12.98
CA ASP A 196 20.99 -31.27 14.08
C ASP A 196 22.00 -30.48 14.92
N VAL A 197 22.28 -29.23 14.57
CA VAL A 197 23.47 -28.51 15.03
C VAL A 197 23.17 -27.58 16.20
N LYS A 198 24.01 -27.61 17.23
CA LYS A 198 24.03 -26.59 18.29
C LYS A 198 25.30 -25.77 18.24
N VAL A 199 25.22 -24.49 18.57
CA VAL A 199 26.38 -23.57 18.57
C VAL A 199 26.28 -22.58 19.72
N GLY A 200 27.45 -22.17 20.23
CA GLY A 200 27.60 -21.12 21.22
C GLY A 200 27.35 -19.74 20.61
N ARG A 201 26.59 -18.89 21.31
CA ARG A 201 26.28 -17.54 20.85
C ARG A 201 27.53 -16.70 20.64
N ASP A 202 28.43 -16.73 21.63
CA ASP A 202 29.66 -15.95 21.60
C ASP A 202 30.61 -16.50 20.53
N TRP A 203 30.64 -17.83 20.37
CA TRP A 203 31.37 -18.48 19.29
C TRP A 203 30.92 -17.99 17.91
N PHE A 204 29.61 -17.92 17.67
CA PHE A 204 29.08 -17.54 16.37
C PHE A 204 29.38 -16.07 16.03
N LEU A 205 29.25 -15.16 17.00
CA LEU A 205 29.64 -13.76 16.85
C LEU A 205 31.15 -13.64 16.60
N SER A 206 31.98 -14.32 17.40
CA SER A 206 33.43 -14.40 17.21
C SER A 206 33.80 -14.97 15.83
N ALA A 207 33.04 -15.93 15.30
CA ALA A 207 33.26 -16.47 13.96
C ALA A 207 32.96 -15.45 12.85
N MET A 208 31.91 -14.66 13.00
CA MET A 208 31.58 -13.57 12.08
C MET A 208 32.69 -12.51 12.06
N GLU A 209 33.23 -12.15 13.22
CA GLU A 209 34.35 -11.21 13.35
C GLU A 209 35.64 -11.74 12.72
N ARG A 210 35.97 -13.02 12.94
CA ARG A 210 37.14 -13.67 12.31
C ARG A 210 37.07 -13.64 10.78
N VAL A 211 35.87 -13.70 10.22
CA VAL A 211 35.64 -13.61 8.76
C VAL A 211 35.72 -12.16 8.25
N GLY A 212 35.55 -11.17 9.13
CA GLY A 212 35.71 -9.75 8.82
C GLY A 212 34.46 -8.90 8.98
N PHE A 213 33.35 -9.46 9.47
CA PHE A 213 32.15 -8.66 9.75
C PHE A 213 32.32 -7.82 11.01
N LYS A 214 31.76 -6.62 11.01
CA LYS A 214 31.39 -5.92 12.25
C LYS A 214 30.07 -6.50 12.75
N THR A 215 30.04 -6.99 13.98
CA THR A 215 28.90 -7.77 14.49
C THR A 215 27.95 -6.96 15.36
N ALA A 216 26.70 -7.40 15.38
CA ALA A 216 25.70 -7.01 16.35
C ALA A 216 24.73 -8.16 16.60
N LEU A 217 24.16 -8.20 17.81
CA LEU A 217 23.12 -9.12 18.18
C LEU A 217 21.83 -8.33 18.42
N VAL A 218 20.81 -8.56 17.60
CA VAL A 218 19.49 -7.97 17.81
C VAL A 218 18.58 -9.01 18.44
N ARG A 219 18.09 -8.71 19.64
CA ARG A 219 17.15 -9.53 20.38
C ARG A 219 15.77 -8.92 20.24
N VAL A 220 14.84 -9.72 19.74
CA VAL A 220 13.46 -9.28 19.58
C VAL A 220 12.58 -10.12 20.49
N ARG A 221 12.04 -9.49 21.53
CA ARG A 221 11.15 -10.12 22.50
C ARG A 221 9.72 -10.13 21.97
N ASP A 222 9.15 -11.32 21.89
CA ASP A 222 7.72 -11.51 21.69
C ASP A 222 7.02 -11.44 23.06
N ALA A 223 6.24 -10.37 23.30
CA ALA A 223 5.82 -9.98 24.65
C ALA A 223 4.93 -11.01 25.36
N VAL A 224 4.21 -11.85 24.61
CA VAL A 224 3.21 -12.78 25.16
C VAL A 224 3.31 -14.12 24.41
N PRO A 225 4.54 -14.68 24.33
CA PRO A 225 4.93 -15.73 25.27
C PRO A 225 6.31 -15.53 25.94
N GLY A 226 6.90 -14.33 25.86
CA GLY A 226 8.22 -14.02 26.42
C GLY A 226 9.40 -14.58 25.62
N LEU A 227 9.14 -15.13 24.43
CA LEU A 227 10.16 -15.75 23.59
C LEU A 227 11.06 -14.68 22.96
N VAL A 228 12.37 -14.91 22.99
CA VAL A 228 13.35 -14.02 22.37
C VAL A 228 13.85 -14.65 21.07
N SER A 229 13.63 -13.94 19.96
CA SER A 229 14.29 -14.27 18.69
C SER A 229 15.62 -13.53 18.62
N GLU A 230 16.72 -14.27 18.54
CA GLU A 230 18.06 -13.70 18.40
C GLU A 230 18.44 -13.64 16.92
N TRP A 231 18.85 -12.45 16.47
CA TRP A 231 19.28 -12.16 15.12
C TRP A 231 20.75 -11.76 15.12
N PHE A 232 21.56 -12.54 14.41
CA PHE A 232 22.99 -12.31 14.27
C PHE A 232 23.22 -11.45 13.03
N ILE A 233 23.76 -10.25 13.22
CA ILE A 233 23.97 -9.27 12.15
C ILE A 233 25.46 -9.06 11.94
N GLY A 234 25.91 -9.13 10.69
CA GLY A 234 27.28 -8.86 10.26
C GLY A 234 27.30 -7.80 9.18
N ILE A 235 28.02 -6.71 9.41
CA ILE A 235 28.18 -5.62 8.45
C ILE A 235 29.58 -5.72 7.84
N LYS A 236 29.68 -5.81 6.51
CA LYS A 236 30.97 -5.80 5.83
C LYS A 236 31.52 -4.36 5.86
N PRO A 237 32.71 -4.10 6.39
CA PRO A 237 33.28 -2.75 6.41
C PRO A 237 33.33 -2.12 5.01
N GLY A 238 33.00 -0.84 4.90
CA GLY A 238 33.10 -0.08 3.66
C GLY A 238 34.56 0.14 3.24
N ALA A 239 34.82 0.31 1.95
CA ALA A 239 36.13 0.79 1.49
C ALA A 239 36.31 2.23 2.00
N GLU A 240 37.32 2.47 2.84
CA GLU A 240 37.64 3.82 3.31
C GLU A 240 37.84 4.76 2.11
N ALA A 241 37.03 5.81 2.04
CA ALA A 241 37.26 6.90 1.10
C ALA A 241 38.59 7.56 1.49
N THR A 242 39.59 7.44 0.62
CA THR A 242 40.85 8.16 0.76
C THR A 242 40.59 9.67 0.67
N THR A 243 40.46 10.31 1.82
CA THR A 243 40.38 11.76 1.97
C THR A 243 41.69 12.39 1.49
N LYS A 244 41.64 13.00 0.31
CA LYS A 244 42.49 14.17 -0.01
C LYS A 244 41.58 15.34 -0.36
N GLU A 245 41.27 16.11 0.68
CA GLU A 245 40.84 17.49 0.55
C GLU A 245 41.87 18.29 -0.26
N LYS A 246 41.46 18.80 -1.41
CA LYS A 246 41.94 20.10 -1.87
C LYS A 246 40.74 21.02 -1.91
N SER A 247 40.75 21.95 -0.97
CA SER A 247 39.89 23.11 -0.90
C SER A 247 39.90 23.88 -2.22
N LEU A 248 38.70 24.06 -2.79
CA LEU A 248 38.39 25.14 -3.73
C LEU A 248 37.19 25.91 -3.17
N PRO A 249 37.08 27.21 -3.50
CA PRO A 249 36.36 28.17 -2.68
C PRO A 249 34.85 27.96 -2.76
N VAL A 250 34.21 28.29 -1.64
CA VAL A 250 32.76 28.42 -1.46
C VAL A 250 32.17 29.30 -2.57
N SER A 251 31.63 28.67 -3.60
CA SER A 251 30.55 29.25 -4.38
C SER A 251 29.26 28.79 -3.75
N ASN A 252 28.45 29.74 -3.26
CA ASN A 252 27.11 29.53 -2.74
C ASN A 252 26.39 28.44 -3.54
N PRO A 253 25.80 27.40 -2.91
CA PRO A 253 24.87 26.56 -3.62
C PRO A 253 23.69 27.45 -3.99
N SER A 254 23.63 27.82 -5.27
CA SER A 254 22.35 28.09 -5.91
C SER A 254 21.46 26.90 -5.56
N MET A 255 20.22 27.20 -5.19
CA MET A 255 19.19 26.18 -4.98
C MET A 255 19.26 25.19 -6.15
N SER A 256 19.80 24.00 -5.88
CA SER A 256 19.76 22.91 -6.85
C SER A 256 18.30 22.64 -7.10
N ALA A 257 17.86 22.83 -8.34
CA ALA A 257 16.49 22.55 -8.75
C ALA A 257 16.11 21.14 -8.26
N PRO A 258 14.88 20.95 -7.75
CA PRO A 258 14.43 19.65 -7.29
C PRO A 258 14.66 18.61 -8.40
N SER A 259 15.27 17.48 -8.05
CA SER A 259 15.51 16.40 -8.99
C SER A 259 14.17 15.83 -9.43
N ASN A 260 13.69 16.24 -10.60
CA ASN A 260 12.47 15.71 -11.20
C ASN A 260 12.60 14.19 -11.33
N ILE A 261 11.50 13.47 -11.05
CA ILE A 261 11.42 12.04 -11.33
C ILE A 261 10.97 11.88 -12.78
N ASP A 262 11.87 11.33 -13.60
CA ASP A 262 11.56 10.99 -14.99
C ASP A 262 10.56 9.83 -15.05
N THR A 263 9.55 10.00 -15.90
CA THR A 263 8.56 8.95 -16.17
C THR A 263 8.59 8.49 -17.61
N ARG A 264 8.07 7.29 -17.83
CA ARG A 264 7.74 6.75 -19.14
C ARG A 264 6.23 6.69 -19.24
N VAL A 265 5.70 7.22 -20.34
CA VAL A 265 4.30 7.06 -20.72
C VAL A 265 4.24 6.04 -21.84
N SER A 266 3.36 5.06 -21.72
CA SER A 266 3.17 4.02 -22.74
C SER A 266 1.68 3.77 -22.97
N GLU A 267 1.24 3.86 -24.22
CA GLU A 267 -0.10 3.43 -24.60
C GLU A 267 -0.24 1.93 -24.38
N VAL A 268 -1.26 1.52 -23.62
CA VAL A 268 -1.56 0.12 -23.33
C VAL A 268 -2.86 -0.34 -24.00
N PHE A 269 -3.72 0.60 -24.35
CA PHE A 269 -4.98 0.31 -25.03
C PHE A 269 -5.45 1.53 -25.80
N ARG A 270 -6.01 1.28 -26.99
CA ARG A 270 -6.67 2.27 -27.83
C ARG A 270 -7.88 1.63 -28.49
N SER A 271 -9.00 2.34 -28.49
CA SER A 271 -10.21 1.90 -29.19
C SER A 271 -11.01 3.09 -29.73
N ILE A 272 -11.71 2.86 -30.83
CA ILE A 272 -12.71 3.80 -31.35
C ILE A 272 -14.00 3.55 -30.59
N VAL A 273 -14.55 4.60 -30.00
CA VAL A 273 -15.78 4.57 -29.21
C VAL A 273 -16.82 5.51 -29.81
N PRO A 274 -18.11 5.15 -29.83
CA PRO A 274 -19.15 6.07 -30.27
C PRO A 274 -19.39 7.14 -29.17
N LEU A 275 -19.34 8.42 -29.54
CA LEU A 275 -19.57 9.55 -28.62
C LEU A 275 -20.97 10.17 -28.75
N GLY A 276 -21.87 9.55 -29.52
CA GLY A 276 -23.23 10.05 -29.73
C GLY A 276 -23.85 9.56 -31.03
N THR A 277 -24.77 10.36 -31.59
CA THR A 277 -25.56 10.00 -32.79
C THR A 277 -24.80 10.13 -34.11
N ALA A 278 -23.70 10.88 -34.18
CA ALA A 278 -22.91 11.05 -35.41
C ALA A 278 -21.38 11.08 -35.22
N GLY A 279 -20.87 11.12 -33.98
CA GLY A 279 -19.44 11.28 -33.68
C GLY A 279 -18.76 9.97 -33.25
N GLN A 280 -17.55 9.76 -33.75
CA GLN A 280 -16.60 8.78 -33.20
C GLN A 280 -15.60 9.50 -32.31
N GLY A 281 -15.16 8.83 -31.25
CA GLY A 281 -14.04 9.27 -30.44
C GLY A 281 -12.97 8.19 -30.32
N VAL A 282 -11.81 8.57 -29.83
CA VAL A 282 -10.72 7.66 -29.51
C VAL A 282 -10.54 7.63 -28.00
N LEU A 283 -10.78 6.46 -27.42
CA LEU A 283 -10.44 6.16 -26.04
C LEU A 283 -9.03 5.60 -25.99
N THR A 284 -8.17 6.20 -25.18
CA THR A 284 -6.80 5.74 -24.98
C THR A 284 -6.54 5.54 -23.49
N PHE A 285 -5.89 4.43 -23.14
CA PHE A 285 -5.29 4.22 -21.83
C PHE A 285 -3.77 4.24 -22.00
N GLU A 286 -3.12 5.11 -21.25
CA GLU A 286 -1.68 5.19 -21.19
C GLU A 286 -1.22 4.93 -19.76
N LEU A 287 -0.23 4.07 -19.60
CA LEU A 287 0.42 3.84 -18.33
C LEU A 287 1.55 4.85 -18.12
N ILE A 288 1.49 5.58 -17.00
CA ILE A 288 2.57 6.41 -16.48
C ILE A 288 3.35 5.59 -15.45
N GLU A 289 4.62 5.31 -15.74
CA GLU A 289 5.55 4.60 -14.86
C GLU A 289 6.74 5.51 -14.52
N ALA A 290 7.17 5.52 -13.25
CA ALA A 290 8.47 6.09 -12.93
C ALA A 290 9.58 5.21 -13.52
N GLN A 291 10.64 5.83 -14.06
CA GLN A 291 11.79 5.07 -14.55
C GLN A 291 12.52 4.32 -13.42
N ARG A 292 12.41 4.83 -12.19
CA ARG A 292 12.96 4.23 -10.97
C ARG A 292 11.90 4.20 -9.88
N GLY A 293 11.61 3.02 -9.34
CA GLY A 293 10.56 2.83 -8.33
C GLY A 293 9.16 2.72 -8.93
N SER A 294 8.13 2.96 -8.11
CA SER A 294 6.73 2.96 -8.53
C SER A 294 6.03 4.25 -8.12
N LEU A 295 5.00 4.62 -8.87
CA LEU A 295 4.06 5.70 -8.54
C LEU A 295 2.77 5.10 -8.03
N VAL A 296 2.26 5.67 -6.95
CA VAL A 296 0.97 5.32 -6.36
C VAL A 296 0.09 6.56 -6.39
N PHE A 297 -0.99 6.51 -7.15
CA PHE A 297 -1.96 7.59 -7.25
C PHE A 297 -2.57 7.91 -5.88
N LEU A 298 -2.71 9.20 -5.57
CA LEU A 298 -3.39 9.68 -4.36
C LEU A 298 -4.59 10.57 -4.71
N GLU A 299 -4.43 11.48 -5.68
CA GLU A 299 -5.46 12.48 -6.00
C GLU A 299 -5.28 13.05 -7.42
N ASP A 300 -6.38 13.49 -8.04
CA ASP A 300 -6.41 14.38 -9.21
C ASP A 300 -7.26 15.59 -8.83
N CYS A 301 -6.64 16.76 -8.75
CA CYS A 301 -7.23 17.97 -8.18
C CYS A 301 -6.98 19.22 -9.03
N TYR A 302 -7.73 20.28 -8.72
CA TYR A 302 -7.60 21.58 -9.35
C TYR A 302 -7.41 22.61 -8.24
N LEU A 303 -6.26 23.27 -8.26
CA LEU A 303 -5.90 24.30 -7.30
C LEU A 303 -6.01 25.68 -7.96
N PRO A 304 -6.27 26.74 -7.21
CA PRO A 304 -6.13 28.10 -7.73
C PRO A 304 -4.70 28.32 -8.26
N ALA A 305 -4.58 28.99 -9.40
CA ALA A 305 -3.28 29.40 -9.92
C ALA A 305 -2.69 30.49 -9.02
N LEU A 306 -1.38 30.39 -8.70
CA LEU A 306 -0.69 31.33 -7.80
C LEU A 306 -0.65 32.76 -8.33
N ASP A 307 -0.74 32.94 -9.66
CA ASP A 307 -0.78 34.23 -10.34
C ASP A 307 -2.21 34.80 -10.47
N GLY A 308 -3.23 34.11 -9.93
CA GLY A 308 -4.63 34.47 -10.07
C GLY A 308 -5.23 34.17 -11.44
N GLY A 309 -4.48 33.52 -12.34
CA GLY A 309 -4.85 33.26 -13.74
C GLY A 309 -5.81 32.10 -13.99
N GLY A 310 -6.52 31.60 -12.96
CA GLY A 310 -7.47 30.49 -13.07
C GLY A 310 -7.13 29.32 -12.15
N SER A 311 -7.19 28.09 -12.67
CA SER A 311 -6.91 26.86 -11.91
C SER A 311 -5.78 26.04 -12.56
N ILE A 312 -4.89 25.48 -11.73
CA ILE A 312 -3.85 24.53 -12.11
C ILE A 312 -4.33 23.13 -11.76
N ARG A 313 -4.32 22.21 -12.74
CA ARG A 313 -4.56 20.80 -12.50
C ARG A 313 -3.30 20.15 -11.92
N GLU A 314 -3.43 19.42 -10.82
CA GLU A 314 -2.37 18.64 -10.22
C GLU A 314 -2.79 17.18 -10.07
N VAL A 315 -1.92 16.28 -10.54
CA VAL A 315 -1.98 14.86 -10.18
C VAL A 315 -1.02 14.64 -9.02
N VAL A 316 -1.54 14.12 -7.91
CA VAL A 316 -0.79 13.84 -6.70
C VAL A 316 -0.56 12.34 -6.58
N ALA A 317 0.68 11.96 -6.30
CA ALA A 317 1.08 10.59 -6.08
C ALA A 317 2.04 10.49 -4.89
N THR A 318 2.34 9.27 -4.49
CA THR A 318 3.50 8.96 -3.67
C THR A 318 4.38 7.93 -4.37
N ASN A 319 5.66 7.91 -4.01
CA ASN A 319 6.55 6.83 -4.43
C ASN A 319 6.13 5.47 -3.83
N GLY A 320 6.71 4.37 -4.33
CA GLY A 320 6.42 3.01 -3.88
C GLY A 320 6.69 2.74 -2.40
N SER A 321 7.67 3.45 -1.81
CA SER A 321 7.97 3.38 -0.38
C SER A 321 6.96 4.13 0.49
N ARG A 322 6.07 4.91 -0.14
CA ARG A 322 5.05 5.74 0.50
C ARG A 322 5.63 6.74 1.49
N ASN A 323 6.75 7.39 1.17
CA ASN A 323 7.41 8.35 2.07
C ASN A 323 7.69 9.72 1.42
N GLN A 324 7.24 9.94 0.19
CA GLN A 324 7.45 11.18 -0.54
C GLN A 324 6.20 11.53 -1.35
N ILE A 325 5.68 12.75 -1.17
CA ILE A 325 4.61 13.30 -2.01
C ILE A 325 5.23 13.78 -3.33
N LEU A 326 4.59 13.42 -4.43
CA LEU A 326 4.98 13.78 -5.79
C LEU A 326 3.80 14.46 -6.47
N VAL A 327 4.05 15.55 -7.19
CA VAL A 327 3.03 16.25 -7.97
C VAL A 327 3.42 16.38 -9.43
N SER A 328 2.45 16.24 -10.32
CA SER A 328 2.61 16.53 -11.74
C SER A 328 1.57 17.55 -12.20
N ARG A 329 2.03 18.57 -12.92
CA ARG A 329 1.21 19.66 -13.51
C ARG A 329 1.15 19.59 -15.04
N ASP A 330 1.76 18.58 -15.62
CA ASP A 330 1.91 18.41 -17.08
C ASP A 330 1.40 17.06 -17.56
N LEU A 331 0.30 16.61 -16.93
CA LEU A 331 -0.42 15.38 -17.24
C LEU A 331 0.43 14.12 -17.06
N GLY A 332 1.27 14.12 -16.02
CA GLY A 332 2.05 12.97 -15.58
C GLY A 332 3.41 12.82 -16.25
N LYS A 333 3.88 13.80 -17.05
CA LYS A 333 5.17 13.71 -17.75
C LYS A 333 6.33 13.94 -16.80
N ASN A 334 6.26 14.98 -15.98
CA ASN A 334 7.25 15.30 -14.96
C ASN A 334 6.62 15.30 -13.58
N TRP A 335 7.38 14.81 -12.59
CA TRP A 335 6.96 14.72 -11.20
C TRP A 335 7.94 15.45 -10.30
N GLN A 336 7.41 16.36 -9.51
CA GLN A 336 8.15 17.17 -8.56
C GLN A 336 7.90 16.66 -7.14
N PRO A 337 8.95 16.40 -6.34
CA PRO A 337 8.77 16.10 -4.94
C PRO A 337 8.29 17.33 -4.17
N LEU A 338 7.37 17.12 -3.23
CA LEU A 338 6.93 18.13 -2.28
C LEU A 338 7.28 17.70 -0.85
N TYR A 339 7.42 18.71 0.01
CA TYR A 339 7.56 18.54 1.46
C TYR A 339 8.76 17.66 1.86
N GLU A 340 9.88 17.76 1.13
CA GLU A 340 11.08 16.93 1.37
C GLU A 340 11.65 17.08 2.80
N ASN A 341 11.35 18.20 3.45
CA ASN A 341 11.78 18.49 4.81
C ASN A 341 10.81 18.00 5.89
N VAL A 342 9.63 17.49 5.52
CA VAL A 342 8.64 16.98 6.46
C VAL A 342 8.97 15.54 6.82
N LYS A 343 9.09 15.28 8.12
CA LYS A 343 9.28 13.93 8.66
C LYS A 343 7.94 13.34 9.03
N TRP A 344 7.48 12.40 8.21
CA TRP A 344 6.29 11.62 8.50
C TRP A 344 6.54 10.65 9.65
N ASP A 345 5.56 10.47 10.51
CA ASP A 345 5.56 9.48 11.59
C ASP A 345 5.39 8.04 11.09
N ASP A 346 4.77 7.86 9.93
CA ASP A 346 4.60 6.59 9.24
C ASP A 346 4.46 6.85 7.72
N LYS A 347 4.29 5.79 6.93
CA LYS A 347 4.04 5.86 5.49
C LYS A 347 2.83 6.73 5.18
N ILE A 348 2.89 7.44 4.07
CA ILE A 348 1.80 8.21 3.47
C ILE A 348 0.74 7.24 2.96
N ARG A 349 -0.47 7.41 3.47
CA ARG A 349 -1.64 6.66 3.03
C ARG A 349 -2.42 7.41 1.98
N TRP A 350 -2.80 8.66 2.26
CA TRP A 350 -3.63 9.48 1.39
C TRP A 350 -3.24 10.95 1.42
N ALA A 351 -3.66 11.67 0.38
CA ALA A 351 -3.60 13.12 0.28
C ALA A 351 -4.98 13.66 -0.12
N PHE A 352 -5.28 14.88 0.30
CA PHE A 352 -6.45 15.63 -0.15
C PHE A 352 -6.11 17.12 -0.20
N SER A 353 -6.30 17.74 -1.35
CA SER A 353 -5.94 19.13 -1.57
C SER A 353 -7.14 20.05 -1.31
N LEU A 354 -6.92 21.13 -0.59
CA LEU A 354 -7.94 22.09 -0.19
C LEU A 354 -8.07 23.22 -1.21
N ALA A 355 -9.24 23.86 -1.23
CA ALA A 355 -9.56 24.94 -2.17
C ALA A 355 -8.65 26.17 -2.06
N ASP A 356 -7.96 26.37 -0.93
CA ASP A 356 -6.98 27.43 -0.71
C ASP A 356 -5.56 27.06 -1.18
N GLY A 357 -5.37 25.87 -1.77
CA GLY A 357 -4.08 25.36 -2.21
C GLY A 357 -3.27 24.64 -1.12
N SER A 358 -3.76 24.61 0.11
CA SER A 358 -3.18 23.79 1.18
C SER A 358 -3.52 22.30 0.97
N ARG A 359 -2.92 21.42 1.76
CA ARG A 359 -3.06 19.97 1.60
C ARG A 359 -3.11 19.24 2.92
N LEU A 360 -4.02 18.27 3.00
CA LEU A 360 -4.11 17.29 4.06
C LEU A 360 -3.37 16.01 3.65
N ILE A 361 -2.44 15.55 4.47
CA ILE A 361 -1.71 14.29 4.28
C ILE A 361 -2.03 13.37 5.45
N ARG A 362 -2.48 12.16 5.15
CA ARG A 362 -2.74 11.12 6.15
C ARG A 362 -1.68 10.02 6.09
N THR A 363 -1.14 9.62 7.24
CA THR A 363 -0.23 8.48 7.35
C THR A 363 -0.93 7.22 7.83
N PHE A 364 -0.26 6.06 7.73
CA PHE A 364 -0.80 4.75 8.14
C PHE A 364 -1.01 4.63 9.66
N SER A 365 -0.32 5.43 10.47
CA SER A 365 -0.52 5.51 11.93
C SER A 365 -1.86 6.12 12.33
N GLY A 366 -2.54 6.77 11.40
CA GLY A 366 -3.76 7.53 11.66
C GLY A 366 -3.52 9.02 11.96
N ARG A 367 -2.29 9.52 11.76
CA ARG A 367 -1.99 10.95 11.86
C ARG A 367 -2.40 11.71 10.60
N MET A 368 -2.86 12.94 10.78
CA MET A 368 -3.25 13.89 9.74
C MET A 368 -2.39 15.15 9.86
N TYR A 369 -1.72 15.50 8.77
CA TYR A 369 -0.92 16.70 8.62
C TYR A 369 -1.67 17.68 7.73
N HIS A 370 -1.79 18.94 8.15
CA HIS A 370 -2.26 20.03 7.31
C HIS A 370 -1.05 20.90 6.95
N LEU A 371 -0.71 20.91 5.66
CA LEU A 371 0.38 21.69 5.09
C LEU A 371 -0.20 22.86 4.31
N GLY A 372 0.23 24.08 4.59
CA GLY A 372 -0.22 25.26 3.88
C GLY A 372 0.21 25.25 2.42
N ALA A 373 -0.29 26.21 1.62
CA ALA A 373 0.04 26.30 0.20
C ALA A 373 1.55 26.50 -0.06
N GLY A 374 2.27 27.11 0.89
CA GLY A 374 3.73 27.25 0.86
C GLY A 374 4.49 26.01 1.36
N GLY A 375 3.78 25.01 1.87
CA GLY A 375 4.31 23.76 2.42
C GLY A 375 4.76 23.81 3.87
N GLU A 376 4.50 24.91 4.57
CA GLU A 376 4.62 25.00 6.02
C GLU A 376 3.61 24.08 6.73
N LEU A 377 4.00 23.49 7.86
CA LEU A 377 3.09 22.71 8.68
C LEU A 377 2.15 23.66 9.46
N VAL A 378 0.87 23.63 9.11
CA VAL A 378 -0.18 24.43 9.76
C VAL A 378 -0.69 23.73 11.02
N SER A 379 -0.95 22.42 10.93
CA SER A 379 -1.38 21.64 12.09
C SER A 379 -1.16 20.15 11.90
N GLU A 380 -1.17 19.40 13.01
CA GLU A 380 -0.96 17.97 13.04
C GLU A 380 -1.83 17.36 14.14
N TYR A 381 -2.68 16.40 13.78
CA TYR A 381 -3.60 15.74 14.71
C TYR A 381 -3.70 14.24 14.43
N SER A 382 -3.91 13.46 15.47
CA SER A 382 -4.34 12.07 15.33
C SER A 382 -5.84 12.00 15.09
N THR A 383 -6.27 11.22 14.12
CA THR A 383 -7.67 10.81 13.97
C THR A 383 -7.81 9.33 14.30
N GLY A 384 -8.91 8.66 13.94
CA GLY A 384 -9.10 7.23 14.23
C GLY A 384 -8.12 6.33 13.47
N ALA A 385 -8.16 5.02 13.74
CA ALA A 385 -7.25 4.05 13.13
C ALA A 385 -7.51 3.81 11.62
N TRP A 386 -8.70 4.19 11.15
CA TRP A 386 -9.16 3.90 9.80
C TRP A 386 -8.95 5.11 8.87
N HIS A 387 -8.99 4.86 7.57
CA HIS A 387 -8.71 5.84 6.51
C HIS A 387 -9.96 6.02 5.66
N TRP A 388 -10.02 7.02 4.80
CA TRP A 388 -11.13 7.13 3.86
C TRP A 388 -10.91 6.27 2.61
N HIS A 389 -12.01 5.98 1.91
CA HIS A 389 -12.01 5.17 0.70
C HIS A 389 -11.84 6.02 -0.57
N GLY A 390 -10.65 5.96 -1.18
CA GLY A 390 -10.32 6.62 -2.45
C GLY A 390 -10.70 8.11 -2.55
N SER A 391 -11.14 8.56 -3.73
CA SER A 391 -11.33 9.99 -4.03
C SER A 391 -12.65 10.59 -3.52
N GLN A 392 -13.62 9.77 -3.10
CA GLN A 392 -14.92 10.25 -2.58
C GLN A 392 -15.21 9.90 -1.12
N GLY A 393 -14.29 9.22 -0.42
CA GLY A 393 -14.37 9.06 1.03
C GLY A 393 -14.05 10.33 1.83
N ILE A 394 -13.63 11.41 1.15
CA ILE A 394 -13.33 12.74 1.69
C ILE A 394 -13.86 13.82 0.74
N GLY A 395 -14.20 14.99 1.30
CA GLY A 395 -14.59 16.16 0.51
C GLY A 395 -14.47 17.47 1.28
N GLN A 396 -14.69 18.59 0.58
CA GLN A 396 -14.70 19.94 1.14
C GLN A 396 -15.93 20.73 0.67
N SER A 397 -16.72 21.28 1.60
CA SER A 397 -17.87 22.13 1.28
C SER A 397 -17.44 23.51 0.75
N ASN A 398 -18.36 24.26 0.15
CA ASN A 398 -18.10 25.65 -0.29
C ASN A 398 -17.78 26.61 0.87
N ARG A 399 -18.14 26.25 2.10
CA ARG A 399 -17.75 26.97 3.33
C ARG A 399 -16.33 26.63 3.77
N GLY A 400 -15.70 25.66 3.12
CA GLY A 400 -14.36 25.16 3.39
C GLY A 400 -14.30 24.02 4.40
N THR A 401 -15.44 23.60 4.99
CA THR A 401 -15.48 22.48 5.94
C THR A 401 -15.02 21.22 5.22
N VAL A 402 -14.10 20.48 5.82
CA VAL A 402 -13.62 19.19 5.29
C VAL A 402 -14.22 18.08 6.13
N MET A 403 -14.73 17.03 5.48
CA MET A 403 -15.11 15.81 6.18
C MET A 403 -14.60 14.58 5.44
N TYR A 404 -14.27 13.54 6.20
CA TYR A 404 -14.01 12.21 5.67
C TYR A 404 -14.69 11.15 6.53
N ALA A 405 -15.01 10.01 5.94
CA ALA A 405 -15.60 8.87 6.64
C ALA A 405 -14.65 7.67 6.66
N GLU A 406 -14.67 6.93 7.78
CA GLU A 406 -13.78 5.80 7.98
C GLU A 406 -14.18 4.55 7.18
N TYR A 407 -13.21 4.04 6.43
CA TYR A 407 -13.24 2.79 5.70
C TYR A 407 -12.36 1.77 6.41
N ALA A 408 -13.00 0.73 6.95
CA ALA A 408 -12.34 -0.37 7.65
C ALA A 408 -12.56 -1.68 6.91
N PRO A 409 -11.51 -2.38 6.45
CA PRO A 409 -11.61 -3.70 5.84
C PRO A 409 -11.82 -4.77 6.94
N LEU A 410 -12.92 -4.67 7.68
CA LEU A 410 -13.24 -5.52 8.81
C LEU A 410 -13.30 -7.01 8.40
N ARG A 411 -12.84 -7.86 9.33
CA ARG A 411 -12.88 -9.32 9.33
C ARG A 411 -13.81 -9.80 10.46
N ASP A 412 -14.39 -11.00 10.31
CA ASP A 412 -15.38 -11.52 11.26
C ASP A 412 -14.82 -11.53 12.71
N ALA A 413 -13.51 -11.71 12.88
CA ALA A 413 -12.80 -11.69 14.17
C ALA A 413 -12.70 -10.30 14.82
N ASP A 414 -12.84 -9.21 14.05
CA ASP A 414 -12.76 -7.84 14.57
C ASP A 414 -14.05 -7.49 15.38
N GLY A 415 -15.13 -8.27 15.25
CA GLY A 415 -16.37 -8.02 15.97
C GLY A 415 -17.07 -6.73 15.54
N VAL A 416 -17.70 -6.04 16.49
CA VAL A 416 -18.31 -4.72 16.27
C VAL A 416 -17.28 -3.63 16.57
N GLN A 417 -17.06 -2.74 15.61
CA GLN A 417 -16.11 -1.63 15.66
C GLN A 417 -16.84 -0.31 15.45
N ASP A 418 -16.44 0.74 16.15
CA ASP A 418 -16.99 2.08 15.90
C ASP A 418 -16.29 2.72 14.70
N LEU A 419 -17.06 3.09 13.67
CA LEU A 419 -16.57 3.86 12.53
C LEU A 419 -17.15 5.26 12.56
N SER A 420 -16.28 6.25 12.33
CA SER A 420 -16.63 7.66 12.48
C SER A 420 -16.53 8.46 11.18
N VAL A 421 -17.36 9.50 11.10
CA VAL A 421 -17.19 10.63 10.20
C VAL A 421 -16.48 11.74 10.97
N TRP A 422 -15.38 12.22 10.40
CA TRP A 422 -14.53 13.24 11.00
C TRP A 422 -14.68 14.55 10.25
N ARG A 423 -14.73 15.65 10.98
CA ARG A 423 -14.84 17.02 10.48
C ARG A 423 -13.64 17.86 10.87
N TYR A 424 -13.20 18.69 9.93
CA TYR A 424 -12.13 19.66 10.10
C TYR A 424 -12.51 21.01 9.50
N ARG A 425 -12.06 22.09 10.14
CA ARG A 425 -12.28 23.47 9.70
C ARG A 425 -10.92 24.14 9.47
N PRO A 426 -10.42 24.21 8.22
CA PRO A 426 -9.09 24.73 7.93
C PRO A 426 -8.82 26.16 8.42
N TRP A 427 -9.86 27.00 8.55
CA TRP A 427 -9.74 28.36 9.10
C TRP A 427 -9.64 28.44 10.63
N ALA A 428 -9.89 27.33 11.32
CA ALA A 428 -9.74 27.19 12.77
C ALA A 428 -8.91 25.93 13.07
N PRO A 429 -7.66 25.84 12.55
CA PRO A 429 -6.89 24.61 12.58
C PRO A 429 -6.61 24.13 14.02
N GLN A 430 -6.56 25.05 14.99
CA GLN A 430 -6.36 24.76 16.41
C GLN A 430 -7.47 23.90 17.05
N ASP A 431 -8.69 23.92 16.46
CA ASP A 431 -9.83 23.14 16.97
C ASP A 431 -9.64 21.63 16.66
N GLY A 432 -8.81 21.31 15.67
CA GLY A 432 -8.50 19.94 15.27
C GLY A 432 -9.66 19.22 14.58
N TRP A 433 -9.62 17.89 14.60
CA TRP A 433 -10.63 17.03 13.99
C TRP A 433 -11.66 16.59 15.01
N HIS A 434 -12.94 16.68 14.65
CA HIS A 434 -14.06 16.27 15.49
C HIS A 434 -14.86 15.13 14.88
N ARG A 435 -15.29 14.17 15.70
CA ARG A 435 -16.28 13.17 15.27
C ARG A 435 -17.65 13.83 15.22
N VAL A 436 -18.33 13.67 14.10
CA VAL A 436 -19.67 14.23 13.88
C VAL A 436 -20.75 13.17 13.68
N LEU A 437 -20.33 11.93 13.40
CA LEU A 437 -21.18 10.75 13.39
C LEU A 437 -20.31 9.55 13.75
N THR A 438 -20.83 8.65 14.58
CA THR A 438 -20.19 7.36 14.88
C THR A 438 -21.27 6.29 14.83
N LEU A 439 -21.04 5.25 14.04
CA LEU A 439 -21.96 4.14 13.87
C LEU A 439 -21.23 2.82 14.16
N PRO A 440 -21.90 1.85 14.79
CA PRO A 440 -21.32 0.53 15.00
C PRO A 440 -21.19 -0.19 13.65
N ALA A 441 -20.06 -0.81 13.39
CA ALA A 441 -19.75 -1.50 12.15
C ALA A 441 -19.32 -2.94 12.39
N ALA A 442 -19.73 -3.86 11.53
CA ALA A 442 -19.29 -5.25 11.56
C ALA A 442 -19.29 -5.85 10.15
N VAL A 443 -18.68 -7.03 9.98
CA VAL A 443 -18.57 -7.66 8.65
C VAL A 443 -19.91 -8.05 8.06
N ARG A 444 -20.87 -8.49 8.89
CA ARG A 444 -22.15 -9.03 8.42
C ARG A 444 -23.33 -8.50 9.23
N PRO A 445 -24.49 -8.26 8.61
CA PRO A 445 -25.75 -8.06 9.32
C PRO A 445 -26.16 -9.33 10.09
N PRO A 446 -26.90 -9.21 11.20
CA PRO A 446 -27.41 -7.97 11.80
C PRO A 446 -26.39 -7.26 12.72
N GLN A 447 -25.15 -7.76 12.82
CA GLN A 447 -24.13 -7.11 13.62
C GLN A 447 -23.71 -5.79 12.96
N GLY A 448 -23.64 -4.74 13.77
CA GLY A 448 -23.36 -3.39 13.29
C GLY A 448 -24.45 -2.82 12.39
N GLU A 449 -24.45 -1.50 12.30
CA GLU A 449 -25.30 -0.71 11.42
C GLU A 449 -24.78 -0.61 9.99
N LEU A 450 -23.48 -0.88 9.79
CA LEU A 450 -22.80 -0.86 8.50
C LEU A 450 -21.57 -1.79 8.51
N ARG A 451 -20.92 -1.98 7.35
CA ARG A 451 -19.59 -2.63 7.28
C ARG A 451 -18.46 -1.61 7.26
N HIS A 452 -18.57 -0.62 6.38
CA HIS A 452 -17.71 0.55 6.29
C HIS A 452 -18.37 1.63 5.40
N PHE A 453 -17.90 2.87 5.52
CA PHE A 453 -18.33 3.97 4.66
C PHE A 453 -17.57 3.94 3.33
N HIS A 454 -18.27 4.13 2.21
CA HIS A 454 -17.65 4.26 0.89
C HIS A 454 -17.48 5.71 0.47
N VAL A 455 -18.42 6.58 0.86
CA VAL A 455 -18.52 7.95 0.35
C VAL A 455 -18.78 8.90 1.49
N CYS A 456 -18.07 10.03 1.51
CA CYS A 456 -18.33 11.20 2.34
C CYS A 456 -17.92 12.44 1.56
N ARG A 457 -18.87 13.06 0.87
CA ARG A 457 -18.59 14.15 -0.07
C ARG A 457 -19.76 15.12 -0.17
N PRO A 458 -19.52 16.42 -0.34
CA PRO A 458 -20.59 17.34 -0.69
C PRO A 458 -21.14 17.06 -2.08
N HIS A 459 -22.42 17.37 -2.28
CA HIS A 459 -23.10 17.30 -3.55
C HIS A 459 -22.46 18.28 -4.55
N PRO A 460 -22.05 17.83 -5.76
CA PRO A 460 -21.34 18.67 -6.73
C PRO A 460 -22.06 19.98 -7.07
N SER A 461 -23.39 19.91 -7.29
CA SER A 461 -24.21 21.07 -7.63
C SER A 461 -24.82 21.80 -6.42
N ALA A 462 -24.64 21.28 -5.20
CA ALA A 462 -25.21 21.84 -3.98
C ALA A 462 -24.26 21.63 -2.79
N PRO A 463 -23.09 22.29 -2.74
CA PRO A 463 -21.99 21.89 -1.86
C PRO A 463 -22.23 22.03 -0.34
N SER A 464 -23.37 22.60 0.08
CA SER A 464 -23.82 22.58 1.46
C SER A 464 -24.51 21.29 1.86
N LEU A 465 -24.96 20.49 0.89
CA LEU A 465 -25.56 19.17 1.10
C LEU A 465 -24.45 18.11 1.06
N TRP A 466 -24.17 17.51 2.20
CA TRP A 466 -23.27 16.39 2.34
C TRP A 466 -23.96 15.07 2.06
N ILE A 467 -23.28 14.22 1.30
CA ILE A 467 -23.68 12.86 0.98
C ILE A 467 -22.73 11.91 1.70
N LEU A 468 -23.29 11.03 2.53
CA LEU A 468 -22.59 9.94 3.18
C LEU A 468 -23.23 8.64 2.75
N ALA A 469 -22.45 7.64 2.36
CA ALA A 469 -22.98 6.33 2.02
C ALA A 469 -22.09 5.19 2.52
N SER A 470 -22.73 4.10 2.93
CA SER A 470 -22.12 2.83 3.26
C SER A 470 -22.71 1.73 2.39
N GLY A 471 -22.00 0.62 2.21
CA GLY A 471 -22.63 -0.52 1.59
C GLY A 471 -21.71 -1.69 1.35
N ASP A 472 -22.23 -2.88 1.58
CA ASP A 472 -21.62 -4.09 1.06
C ASP A 472 -22.69 -5.17 0.88
N ILE A 473 -23.40 -5.50 1.95
CA ILE A 473 -24.45 -6.52 1.93
C ILE A 473 -25.71 -6.07 2.69
N GLY A 474 -26.88 -6.34 2.12
CA GLY A 474 -28.19 -6.19 2.77
C GLY A 474 -28.38 -4.85 3.48
N ALA A 475 -28.69 -4.91 4.78
CA ALA A 475 -28.98 -3.75 5.62
C ALA A 475 -27.80 -2.78 5.83
N HIS A 476 -26.57 -3.15 5.42
CA HIS A 476 -25.42 -2.24 5.50
C HIS A 476 -25.38 -1.20 4.35
N CYS A 477 -26.22 -1.35 3.32
CA CYS A 477 -26.34 -0.40 2.21
C CYS A 477 -27.26 0.76 2.59
N ARG A 478 -26.66 1.87 3.04
CA ARG A 478 -27.37 3.02 3.64
C ARG A 478 -26.78 4.33 3.12
N MET A 479 -27.59 5.39 3.17
CA MET A 479 -27.20 6.72 2.73
C MET A 479 -27.76 7.76 3.70
N TRP A 480 -26.94 8.77 4.02
CA TRP A 480 -27.31 9.88 4.88
C TRP A 480 -27.03 11.22 4.20
N LEU A 481 -27.86 12.20 4.53
CA LEU A 481 -27.77 13.58 4.06
C LEU A 481 -27.49 14.51 5.24
N GLY A 482 -26.61 15.48 5.08
CA GLY A 482 -26.38 16.55 6.06
C GLY A 482 -26.38 17.92 5.39
N GLN A 483 -26.99 18.94 5.99
CA GLN A 483 -27.10 20.29 5.38
C GLN A 483 -26.38 21.39 6.17
N ASP A 484 -25.79 21.02 7.30
CA ASP A 484 -25.22 21.91 8.31
C ASP A 484 -23.78 21.52 8.63
N ASP A 485 -23.03 21.13 7.61
CA ASP A 485 -21.62 20.73 7.76
C ASP A 485 -21.43 19.61 8.80
N GLY A 486 -22.38 18.67 8.81
CA GLY A 486 -22.33 17.41 9.56
C GLY A 486 -22.81 17.50 11.00
N ASP A 487 -23.38 18.62 11.45
CA ASP A 487 -23.97 18.70 12.80
C ASP A 487 -25.19 17.78 12.93
N HIS A 488 -25.97 17.60 11.85
CA HIS A 488 -27.07 16.66 11.79
C HIS A 488 -27.02 15.81 10.52
N TRP A 489 -27.41 14.54 10.66
CA TRP A 489 -27.49 13.56 9.57
C TRP A 489 -28.88 12.95 9.53
N GLN A 490 -29.47 12.94 8.33
CA GLN A 490 -30.76 12.32 8.05
C GLN A 490 -30.55 11.13 7.12
N GLU A 491 -30.99 9.95 7.53
CA GLU A 491 -30.96 8.76 6.68
C GLU A 491 -32.01 8.83 5.55
N VAL A 492 -31.62 8.38 4.37
CA VAL A 492 -32.50 8.19 3.21
C VAL A 492 -33.23 6.86 3.37
N MET A 493 -34.51 6.94 3.72
CA MET A 493 -35.37 5.77 3.97
C MET A 493 -35.79 5.09 2.65
N LEU A 494 -35.29 3.87 2.41
CA LEU A 494 -35.52 3.12 1.17
C LEU A 494 -36.94 2.54 1.04
N ASP A 495 -37.62 2.29 2.15
CA ASP A 495 -39.00 1.79 2.18
C ASP A 495 -40.02 2.80 1.61
N GLN A 496 -39.66 4.08 1.60
CA GLN A 496 -40.45 5.18 1.07
C GLN A 496 -40.00 5.61 -0.34
N ALA A 497 -38.97 4.97 -0.88
CA ALA A 497 -38.40 5.35 -2.14
C ALA A 497 -39.28 4.92 -3.32
N GLU A 498 -39.41 5.81 -4.30
CA GLU A 498 -39.99 5.46 -5.59
C GLU A 498 -38.91 4.90 -6.51
N LEU A 499 -39.23 3.80 -7.18
CA LEU A 499 -38.36 3.19 -8.17
C LEU A 499 -39.03 3.21 -9.54
N VAL A 500 -38.40 3.89 -10.50
CA VAL A 500 -38.93 4.12 -11.85
C VAL A 500 -38.09 3.38 -12.87
N GLY A 501 -38.76 2.75 -13.84
CA GLY A 501 -38.12 2.16 -15.04
C GLY A 501 -37.56 0.75 -14.85
N MET A 502 -37.58 0.18 -13.64
CA MET A 502 -37.12 -1.18 -13.41
C MET A 502 -38.28 -2.18 -13.57
N THR A 503 -38.16 -3.09 -14.54
CA THR A 503 -39.22 -4.04 -14.92
C THR A 503 -39.05 -5.45 -14.33
N GLU A 504 -37.90 -5.74 -13.71
CA GLU A 504 -37.55 -7.07 -13.19
C GLU A 504 -37.73 -7.17 -11.66
N GLY A 505 -38.22 -8.32 -11.17
CA GLY A 505 -38.45 -8.56 -9.74
C GLY A 505 -37.18 -8.76 -8.89
N LYS A 506 -35.99 -8.61 -9.49
CA LYS A 506 -34.70 -8.62 -8.79
C LYS A 506 -34.04 -7.26 -8.94
N TYR A 507 -33.69 -6.66 -7.80
CA TYR A 507 -33.16 -5.31 -7.75
C TYR A 507 -31.71 -5.36 -7.27
N PRO A 508 -30.76 -4.68 -7.95
CA PRO A 508 -29.43 -4.52 -7.38
C PRO A 508 -29.55 -3.73 -6.08
N ARG A 509 -28.55 -3.83 -5.21
CA ARG A 509 -28.47 -2.97 -4.03
C ARG A 509 -28.27 -1.52 -4.47
N LEU A 510 -29.37 -0.76 -4.57
CA LEU A 510 -29.40 0.59 -5.15
C LEU A 510 -28.38 1.53 -4.51
N LEU A 511 -28.22 1.45 -3.19
CA LEU A 511 -27.29 2.27 -2.41
C LEU A 511 -25.88 1.67 -2.27
N ARG A 512 -25.53 0.64 -3.04
CA ARG A 512 -24.17 0.10 -3.05
C ARG A 512 -23.37 0.74 -4.18
N PHE A 513 -22.56 1.74 -3.85
CA PHE A 513 -21.67 2.43 -4.77
C PHE A 513 -20.42 2.95 -4.04
N THR A 514 -19.36 3.21 -4.80
CA THR A 514 -18.09 3.77 -4.30
C THR A 514 -17.79 5.17 -4.82
N GLN A 515 -18.48 5.56 -5.90
CA GLN A 515 -18.32 6.86 -6.53
C GLN A 515 -19.65 7.26 -7.18
N PHE A 516 -19.96 8.55 -7.15
CA PHE A 516 -21.11 9.12 -7.84
C PHE A 516 -20.72 10.40 -8.60
N ALA A 517 -21.55 10.80 -9.55
CA ALA A 517 -21.51 12.11 -10.20
C ALA A 517 -22.87 12.80 -10.07
N ALA A 518 -22.96 14.05 -10.52
CA ALA A 518 -24.22 14.77 -10.62
C ALA A 518 -24.57 15.00 -12.09
N LEU A 519 -25.86 14.89 -12.40
CA LEU A 519 -26.47 15.35 -13.64
C LEU A 519 -26.69 16.87 -13.59
N ASP A 520 -26.91 17.50 -14.75
CA ASP A 520 -27.16 18.94 -14.86
C ASP A 520 -28.40 19.39 -14.07
N ASN A 521 -29.40 18.51 -13.93
CA ASN A 521 -30.59 18.76 -13.11
C ASN A 521 -30.35 18.61 -11.60
N GLY A 522 -29.13 18.27 -11.18
CA GLY A 522 -28.76 18.06 -9.77
C GLY A 522 -29.07 16.65 -9.24
N ASP A 523 -29.57 15.73 -10.06
CA ASP A 523 -29.72 14.34 -9.62
C ASP A 523 -28.35 13.66 -9.49
N LEU A 524 -28.23 12.74 -8.53
CA LEU A 524 -27.05 11.91 -8.37
C LEU A 524 -27.08 10.75 -9.35
N ILE A 525 -25.93 10.33 -9.89
CA ILE A 525 -25.82 9.18 -10.80
C ILE A 525 -24.59 8.31 -10.46
N TRP A 526 -24.75 6.99 -10.52
CA TRP A 526 -23.66 6.03 -10.31
C TRP A 526 -23.94 4.68 -10.99
N GLY A 527 -22.88 3.92 -11.22
CA GLY A 527 -22.98 2.48 -11.46
C GLY A 527 -22.92 1.72 -10.14
N THR A 528 -23.73 0.67 -9.98
CA THR A 528 -23.74 -0.11 -8.73
C THR A 528 -22.44 -0.87 -8.55
N ASP A 529 -21.89 -0.83 -7.33
CA ASP A 529 -20.85 -1.75 -6.86
C ASP A 529 -21.48 -3.10 -6.45
N ASP A 530 -22.39 -3.60 -7.26
CA ASP A 530 -23.15 -4.80 -6.96
C ASP A 530 -23.59 -5.50 -8.23
N THR A 531 -23.55 -6.82 -8.18
CA THR A 531 -24.00 -7.70 -9.26
C THR A 531 -24.86 -8.85 -8.72
N SER A 532 -25.04 -8.99 -7.40
CA SER A 532 -25.37 -10.27 -6.77
C SER A 532 -26.68 -10.90 -7.23
N ASP A 533 -27.70 -10.09 -7.52
CA ASP A 533 -29.05 -10.63 -7.70
C ASP A 533 -29.33 -10.96 -9.17
N VAL A 534 -28.66 -10.26 -10.08
CA VAL A 534 -28.92 -10.23 -11.54
C VAL A 534 -27.67 -10.49 -12.40
N ASN A 535 -26.52 -10.73 -11.77
CA ASN A 535 -25.20 -10.91 -12.38
C ASN A 535 -24.75 -9.75 -13.26
N ARG A 536 -25.28 -8.54 -13.01
CA ARG A 536 -24.94 -7.30 -13.71
C ARG A 536 -25.01 -6.12 -12.77
N ALA A 537 -24.14 -5.14 -12.99
CA ALA A 537 -24.31 -3.83 -12.40
C ALA A 537 -25.41 -3.04 -13.11
N ALA A 538 -25.98 -2.03 -12.44
CA ALA A 538 -26.97 -1.13 -12.98
C ALA A 538 -26.47 0.31 -12.95
N LEU A 539 -26.94 1.12 -13.90
CA LEU A 539 -26.82 2.56 -13.87
C LEU A 539 -28.07 3.13 -13.19
N ILE A 540 -27.87 3.82 -12.08
CA ILE A 540 -28.94 4.37 -11.24
C ILE A 540 -28.76 5.88 -11.17
N SER A 541 -29.86 6.62 -11.28
CA SER A 541 -29.93 7.99 -10.77
C SER A 541 -30.86 8.12 -9.58
N LEU A 542 -30.60 9.11 -8.74
CA LEU A 542 -31.39 9.45 -7.57
C LEU A 542 -31.72 10.94 -7.59
N SER A 543 -33.02 11.25 -7.61
CA SER A 543 -33.51 12.60 -7.36
C SER A 543 -33.86 12.79 -5.89
N LEU A 544 -33.29 13.86 -5.31
CA LEU A 544 -33.57 14.32 -3.95
C LEU A 544 -34.49 15.56 -3.93
N SER A 545 -34.95 16.01 -5.10
CA SER A 545 -35.75 17.24 -5.25
C SER A 545 -37.22 17.10 -4.85
N THR A 546 -37.72 15.86 -4.68
CA THR A 546 -39.11 15.59 -4.35
C THR A 546 -39.27 15.25 -2.86
N ASN A 547 -40.50 15.22 -2.35
CA ASN A 547 -40.78 14.86 -0.95
C ASN A 547 -40.30 13.44 -0.58
N ARG A 548 -39.98 12.59 -1.56
CA ARG A 548 -39.41 11.26 -1.36
C ARG A 548 -38.21 11.01 -2.30
N PRO A 549 -37.27 10.11 -1.94
CA PRO A 549 -36.21 9.69 -2.85
C PRO A 549 -36.80 9.01 -4.09
N VAL A 550 -36.40 9.43 -5.30
CA VAL A 550 -36.82 8.79 -6.56
C VAL A 550 -35.59 8.19 -7.24
N PHE A 551 -35.51 6.86 -7.24
CA PHE A 551 -34.50 6.12 -7.99
C PHE A 551 -35.00 5.85 -9.40
N ARG A 552 -34.19 6.19 -10.40
CA ARG A 552 -34.46 5.84 -11.80
C ARG A 552 -33.42 4.82 -12.26
N PHE A 553 -33.91 3.72 -12.80
CA PHE A 553 -33.08 2.75 -13.49
C PHE A 553 -32.81 3.25 -14.91
N LEU A 554 -31.55 3.52 -15.23
CA LEU A 554 -31.13 4.06 -16.54
C LEU A 554 -30.60 2.97 -17.49
N GLY A 555 -30.40 1.75 -16.98
CA GLY A 555 -30.01 0.61 -17.79
C GLY A 555 -29.10 -0.37 -17.06
N TRP A 556 -29.02 -1.58 -17.60
CA TRP A 556 -28.05 -2.57 -17.17
C TRP A 556 -26.67 -2.24 -17.75
N LEU A 557 -25.65 -2.47 -16.94
CA LEU A 557 -24.25 -2.37 -17.31
C LEU A 557 -23.70 -3.78 -17.55
N GLY A 558 -22.41 -3.98 -17.26
CA GLY A 558 -21.74 -5.26 -17.43
C GLY A 558 -21.76 -6.16 -16.20
N ARG A 559 -20.95 -7.22 -16.24
CA ARG A 559 -20.93 -8.30 -15.24
C ARG A 559 -20.17 -7.96 -13.97
N ASN A 560 -19.37 -6.90 -14.00
CA ASN A 560 -18.56 -6.50 -12.89
C ASN A 560 -19.16 -5.33 -12.11
N CYS A 561 -18.73 -5.21 -10.87
CA CYS A 561 -19.02 -4.06 -10.02
C CYS A 561 -18.40 -2.79 -10.60
N ILE A 562 -19.19 -1.72 -10.75
CA ILE A 562 -18.67 -0.42 -11.15
C ILE A 562 -18.05 0.27 -9.95
N ARG A 563 -16.85 0.83 -10.15
CA ARG A 563 -16.07 1.49 -9.10
C ARG A 563 -15.94 2.97 -9.33
N ASN A 564 -15.77 3.35 -10.59
CA ASN A 564 -15.53 4.72 -10.99
C ASN A 564 -16.66 5.24 -11.86
N ILE A 565 -17.00 6.51 -11.68
CA ILE A 565 -17.80 7.31 -12.61
C ILE A 565 -17.19 8.71 -12.69
N ALA A 566 -16.73 9.09 -13.88
CA ALA A 566 -16.11 10.38 -14.12
C ALA A 566 -16.88 11.18 -15.18
N SER A 567 -17.16 12.46 -14.90
CA SER A 567 -17.80 13.34 -15.88
C SER A 567 -16.82 13.74 -16.99
N LEU A 568 -17.23 13.60 -18.25
CA LEU A 568 -16.51 14.05 -19.45
C LEU A 568 -16.93 15.47 -19.87
N GLY A 569 -17.92 16.06 -19.18
CA GLY A 569 -18.60 17.28 -19.59
C GLY A 569 -19.69 17.06 -20.66
N GLY A 570 -20.66 17.99 -20.68
CA GLY A 570 -21.81 17.94 -21.60
C GLY A 570 -22.64 16.67 -21.43
N ASP A 571 -23.08 16.37 -20.19
CA ASP A 571 -23.91 15.21 -19.84
C ASP A 571 -23.32 13.83 -20.20
N ARG A 572 -22.00 13.75 -20.41
CA ARG A 572 -21.30 12.50 -20.72
C ARG A 572 -20.49 12.00 -19.54
N TYR A 573 -20.48 10.69 -19.34
CA TYR A 573 -19.82 10.03 -18.22
C TYR A 573 -19.08 8.79 -18.68
N LEU A 574 -17.88 8.58 -18.12
CA LEU A 574 -17.12 7.34 -18.23
C LEU A 574 -17.29 6.55 -16.93
N LEU A 575 -17.71 5.30 -17.04
CA LEU A 575 -17.79 4.37 -15.92
C LEU A 575 -16.80 3.22 -16.13
N LEU A 576 -16.06 2.88 -15.09
CA LEU A 576 -15.06 1.81 -15.11
C LEU A 576 -15.34 0.81 -13.99
N SER A 577 -15.27 -0.48 -14.34
CA SER A 577 -15.34 -1.60 -13.41
C SER A 577 -13.95 -2.17 -13.09
N GLU A 578 -13.92 -3.09 -12.13
CA GLU A 578 -12.80 -4.03 -11.93
C GLU A 578 -13.16 -5.40 -12.50
N SER A 579 -12.19 -6.26 -12.78
CA SER A 579 -12.41 -7.67 -13.15
C SER A 579 -12.70 -8.55 -11.92
N LYS A 580 -13.72 -8.20 -11.12
CA LYS A 580 -14.06 -8.93 -9.88
C LYS A 580 -14.85 -10.20 -10.13
N HIS A 581 -15.87 -10.13 -10.97
CA HIS A 581 -16.78 -11.25 -11.26
C HIS A 581 -16.49 -11.89 -12.62
N ASP A 582 -16.03 -11.09 -13.57
CA ASP A 582 -15.49 -11.57 -14.84
C ASP A 582 -13.95 -11.43 -14.80
N PRO A 583 -13.20 -12.54 -14.67
CA PRO A 583 -11.75 -12.48 -14.61
C PRO A 583 -11.11 -12.14 -15.95
N VAL A 584 -11.81 -12.23 -17.09
CA VAL A 584 -11.19 -12.00 -18.41
C VAL A 584 -11.34 -10.58 -18.93
N SER A 585 -12.17 -9.75 -18.29
CA SER A 585 -12.38 -8.37 -18.70
C SER A 585 -12.88 -7.46 -17.58
N ALA A 586 -12.73 -6.15 -17.78
CA ALA A 586 -13.54 -5.16 -17.07
C ALA A 586 -14.46 -4.43 -18.03
N ASP A 587 -15.55 -3.94 -17.46
CA ASP A 587 -16.53 -3.13 -18.15
C ASP A 587 -16.08 -1.68 -18.19
N CYS A 588 -16.11 -1.12 -19.39
CA CYS A 588 -15.93 0.30 -19.65
C CYS A 588 -17.16 0.81 -20.37
N ILE A 589 -17.86 1.75 -19.74
CA ILE A 589 -19.15 2.24 -20.22
C ILE A 589 -19.06 3.74 -20.45
N LEU A 590 -19.51 4.16 -21.62
CA LEU A 590 -19.83 5.56 -21.88
C LEU A 590 -21.32 5.76 -21.75
N TYR A 591 -21.72 6.70 -20.90
CA TYR A 591 -23.10 7.11 -20.74
C TYR A 591 -23.28 8.55 -21.21
N ASN A 592 -24.31 8.78 -22.01
CA ASN A 592 -24.73 10.11 -22.43
C ASN A 592 -26.14 10.36 -21.88
N ALA A 593 -26.26 11.24 -20.90
CA ALA A 593 -27.53 11.50 -20.21
C ALA A 593 -28.54 12.21 -21.12
N THR A 594 -28.10 13.09 -22.03
CA THR A 594 -28.98 13.78 -22.98
C THR A 594 -29.73 12.83 -23.91
N THR A 595 -29.08 11.75 -24.33
CA THR A 595 -29.67 10.73 -25.24
C THR A 595 -30.08 9.46 -24.52
N GLU A 596 -29.87 9.40 -23.19
CA GLU A 596 -30.01 8.22 -22.34
C GLU A 596 -29.26 6.98 -22.88
N ARG A 597 -28.20 7.18 -23.65
CA ARG A 597 -27.49 6.10 -24.35
C ARG A 597 -26.39 5.53 -23.46
N VAL A 598 -26.49 4.23 -23.19
CA VAL A 598 -25.43 3.41 -22.58
C VAL A 598 -24.64 2.70 -23.67
N THR A 599 -23.34 2.95 -23.73
CA THR A 599 -22.41 2.31 -24.68
C THR A 599 -21.38 1.49 -23.91
N PRO A 600 -21.58 0.16 -23.80
CA PRO A 600 -20.63 -0.72 -23.16
C PRO A 600 -19.55 -1.19 -24.15
N PHE A 601 -18.35 -1.40 -23.65
CA PHE A 601 -17.32 -2.22 -24.27
C PHE A 601 -16.40 -2.78 -23.19
N LEU A 602 -15.60 -3.78 -23.56
CA LEU A 602 -14.77 -4.53 -22.63
C LEU A 602 -13.31 -4.10 -22.75
N LEU A 603 -12.71 -3.84 -21.60
CA LEU A 603 -11.26 -3.73 -21.48
C LEU A 603 -10.72 -5.15 -21.23
N PRO A 604 -9.74 -5.63 -22.02
CA PRO A 604 -9.19 -6.99 -21.85
C PRO A 604 -8.46 -7.12 -20.52
N ASN A 605 -8.69 -8.20 -19.76
CA ASN A 605 -7.88 -8.55 -18.59
C ASN A 605 -6.71 -9.45 -18.95
N LEU A 606 -5.56 -8.87 -19.26
CA LEU A 606 -4.36 -9.62 -19.67
C LEU A 606 -3.85 -10.57 -18.58
N GLY A 607 -4.07 -10.23 -17.30
CA GLY A 607 -3.71 -11.11 -16.19
C GLY A 607 -4.69 -12.27 -15.98
N GLN A 608 -5.91 -12.18 -16.53
CA GLN A 608 -7.00 -13.14 -16.30
C GLN A 608 -7.27 -13.49 -14.81
N ILE A 609 -6.90 -12.57 -13.92
CA ILE A 609 -7.02 -12.76 -12.47
C ILE A 609 -8.16 -11.89 -11.95
N GLN A 610 -8.95 -12.46 -11.03
CA GLN A 610 -9.95 -11.68 -10.31
C GLN A 610 -9.27 -10.57 -9.51
N SER A 611 -9.70 -9.34 -9.72
CA SER A 611 -9.15 -8.16 -9.06
C SER A 611 -10.20 -7.56 -8.14
N PRO A 612 -10.21 -7.89 -6.84
CA PRO A 612 -11.12 -7.29 -5.87
C PRO A 612 -10.58 -5.96 -5.33
N VAL A 613 -9.72 -5.26 -6.07
CA VAL A 613 -8.90 -4.17 -5.54
C VAL A 613 -9.80 -3.04 -5.04
N THR A 614 -9.70 -2.66 -3.78
CA THR A 614 -10.52 -1.58 -3.22
C THR A 614 -9.99 -0.18 -3.57
N ASP A 615 -8.80 -0.10 -4.17
CA ASP A 615 -8.05 1.14 -4.38
C ASP A 615 -8.00 1.57 -5.86
N SER A 616 -9.02 1.27 -6.68
CA SER A 616 -9.09 1.69 -8.09
C SER A 616 -9.73 3.05 -8.33
N LEU A 617 -10.14 3.74 -7.26
CA LEU A 617 -10.86 5.00 -7.34
C LEU A 617 -9.92 6.12 -7.80
N GLY A 618 -10.25 6.73 -8.94
CA GLY A 618 -9.45 7.76 -9.59
C GLY A 618 -10.18 9.10 -9.71
N SER A 619 -9.96 9.77 -10.83
CA SER A 619 -10.56 11.06 -11.17
C SER A 619 -12.08 11.04 -11.11
N LEU A 620 -12.65 12.16 -10.66
CA LEU A 620 -14.09 12.41 -10.62
C LEU A 620 -14.60 13.14 -11.86
N GLN A 621 -13.69 13.86 -12.51
CA GLN A 621 -13.94 14.63 -13.72
C GLN A 621 -12.78 14.43 -14.68
N MET A 622 -13.08 14.47 -15.96
CA MET A 622 -12.13 14.35 -17.05
C MET A 622 -12.25 15.57 -17.97
N PRO A 623 -11.87 16.77 -17.50
CA PRO A 623 -11.91 17.94 -18.36
C PRO A 623 -10.98 17.74 -19.55
N ASN A 624 -11.41 18.24 -20.70
CA ASN A 624 -10.77 17.99 -21.99
C ASN A 624 -10.60 16.48 -22.28
N GLY A 625 -11.49 15.66 -21.72
CA GLY A 625 -11.51 14.22 -21.93
C GLY A 625 -10.40 13.44 -21.21
N VAL A 626 -9.62 14.03 -20.29
CA VAL A 626 -8.48 13.35 -19.64
C VAL A 626 -8.70 13.12 -18.15
N GLY A 627 -8.51 11.88 -17.67
CA GLY A 627 -8.57 11.46 -16.27
C GLY A 627 -7.39 10.57 -15.85
N PHE A 628 -7.24 10.37 -14.55
CA PHE A 628 -6.19 9.58 -13.93
C PHE A 628 -6.76 8.53 -12.98
N PHE A 629 -6.28 7.29 -13.10
CA PHE A 629 -6.76 6.16 -12.30
C PHE A 629 -5.59 5.32 -11.80
N PRO A 630 -5.65 4.76 -10.58
CA PRO A 630 -4.66 3.79 -10.11
C PRO A 630 -4.48 2.64 -11.12
N ALA A 631 -3.23 2.30 -11.46
CA ALA A 631 -2.99 1.16 -12.35
C ALA A 631 -2.98 -0.19 -11.62
N GLN A 632 -3.01 -0.17 -10.28
CA GLN A 632 -3.05 -1.36 -9.46
C GLN A 632 -4.40 -2.06 -9.63
N GLY A 633 -4.38 -3.31 -10.13
CA GLY A 633 -5.59 -4.12 -10.30
C GLY A 633 -6.21 -4.10 -11.69
N ALA A 634 -5.57 -3.51 -12.69
CA ALA A 634 -6.17 -3.38 -14.02
C ALA A 634 -5.79 -4.49 -14.98
N VAL A 635 -6.80 -5.30 -15.29
CA VAL A 635 -7.37 -5.52 -16.62
C VAL A 635 -6.36 -5.31 -17.77
N LEU A 636 -5.99 -4.09 -18.14
CA LEU A 636 -5.17 -3.86 -19.35
C LEU A 636 -3.69 -4.29 -19.27
N MET A 637 -3.21 -4.81 -18.14
CA MET A 637 -1.78 -5.08 -17.92
C MET A 637 -1.51 -6.30 -17.04
N HIS A 638 -0.26 -6.77 -17.07
CA HIS A 638 0.19 -7.82 -16.15
C HIS A 638 0.13 -7.34 -14.68
N PRO A 639 -0.25 -8.20 -13.71
CA PRO A 639 -0.35 -7.83 -12.29
C PRO A 639 0.93 -7.35 -11.61
N ASP A 640 2.09 -7.39 -12.27
CA ASP A 640 3.37 -6.91 -11.73
C ASP A 640 3.66 -5.45 -12.13
N LYS A 641 2.93 -4.92 -13.11
CA LYS A 641 3.03 -3.51 -13.53
C LYS A 641 2.40 -2.61 -12.48
N ARG A 642 3.04 -1.48 -12.17
CA ARG A 642 2.58 -0.48 -11.20
C ARG A 642 2.70 0.91 -11.83
N GLY A 643 1.77 1.80 -11.50
CA GLY A 643 1.77 3.15 -12.02
C GLY A 643 0.39 3.79 -11.94
N ILE A 644 0.16 4.74 -12.83
CA ILE A 644 -1.09 5.50 -12.93
C ILE A 644 -1.54 5.43 -14.38
N PHE A 645 -2.80 5.07 -14.63
CA PHE A 645 -3.37 5.24 -15.96
C PHE A 645 -3.75 6.69 -16.17
N ARG A 646 -3.29 7.25 -17.28
CA ARG A 646 -3.93 8.40 -17.93
C ARG A 646 -4.92 7.86 -18.94
N VAL A 647 -6.19 8.20 -18.75
CA VAL A 647 -7.28 7.80 -19.65
C VAL A 647 -7.71 9.04 -20.41
N SER A 648 -7.68 8.99 -21.73
CA SER A 648 -8.14 10.09 -22.59
C SER A 648 -9.27 9.65 -23.51
N ILE A 649 -10.20 10.57 -23.76
CA ILE A 649 -11.26 10.43 -24.76
C ILE A 649 -11.21 11.67 -25.64
N GLU A 650 -10.84 11.48 -26.90
CA GLU A 650 -10.75 12.53 -27.91
C GLU A 650 -11.92 12.40 -28.87
N ASP A 651 -12.58 13.51 -29.20
CA ASP A 651 -13.66 13.54 -30.18
C ASP A 651 -13.06 13.73 -31.59
N LEU A 652 -13.32 12.81 -32.52
CA LEU A 652 -12.79 12.88 -33.89
C LEU A 652 -13.61 13.81 -34.80
N SER A 653 -14.71 14.38 -34.30
CA SER A 653 -15.54 15.32 -35.05
C SER A 653 -15.11 16.79 -34.92
N GLN A 654 -14.06 17.06 -34.13
CA GLN A 654 -13.49 18.40 -33.93
C GLN A 654 -12.32 18.72 -34.86
#